data_AF-A0A832TIV3-F1
#
_entry.id   AF-A0A832TIV3-F1
#
_cell.length_a   1.000
_cell.length_b   1.000
_cell.length_c   1.000
_cell.angle_alpha   90.00
_cell.angle_beta   90.00
_cell.angle_gamma   90.00
#
_symmetry.space_group_name_H-M   'P 1'
#
loop_
_entity.id
_entity.type
_entity.pdbx_description
1 polymer ?
#
loop_
_entity_poly.entity_id
_entity_poly.type
_entity_poly.pdbx_seq_one_letter_code
_entity_poly.pdbx_strand_id
1 'polypeptide(L)'
;MKRKEFRELVSVEEARKIINSLQVLPEKENLALENAREKTLAEDIVTEINVPPFPRAVMDGYAVRAEDTYTRSGTKPVKLKLLGNIPAGSDAKFKVSAGEAVEIATGAPIPEGADAVVMVEYTSEENGTVSIFSPVTVGENIMKAGSDILKGERVLRTGRKLGTREIGVLASIGKKEVPVLRLPVGIISTGDELVSPGENLAQGKIYDANSYTLHAGIQECGALPLLYGIVKDDERVMRKVLETAVSECALVLTSGSTSSGSGDVMYRLIDEAGETLAHGINIKPGKPVIIGVIKGVPVIGLPGNPTSALMIFNEFVAPLLRKSLGAESGVRKKEKGIMGTDLRSEGRQQLLPVGMVRGRVYPADRGSGAITSLSGADGFIEIPSKTEFIEAGTPVEVTLFGEVEKPDLLIAGGFCPGLDVLEDLSGLRFRTLYTSSSGGFSAIAAKTADIAGVNMPSKSKGQAGTLYNIPTIESMRLSGAVLVKGYRREAGLLVKQDSPITGLEALPGKRLINRNRGSGARALLEMKIEELAGEKGISKKEFTDSIPGYSSGAKSEVAVCEAVLSGKADAGVGLKNCAEKNRDLKFIKFAEEEYDFLIRKEVLNTPEVKKFLQTLGSSEFASKLPVGLQVYERTGEIIPLE
;
A
#
# COMPACT_ATOMS: atom_id res chain seq x y z
N MET A 1 25.88 28.00 27.98
CA MET A 1 26.37 26.90 27.12
C MET A 1 25.68 27.01 25.76
N LYS A 2 26.43 27.18 24.65
CA LYS A 2 25.84 27.20 23.30
C LYS A 2 25.35 25.79 22.94
N ARG A 3 24.05 25.62 22.66
CA ARG A 3 23.47 24.37 22.14
C ARG A 3 24.16 24.00 20.83
N LYS A 4 24.88 22.87 20.79
CA LYS A 4 25.32 22.24 19.54
C LYS A 4 24.19 21.32 19.09
N GLU A 5 23.29 21.82 18.25
CA GLU A 5 22.12 21.04 17.81
C GLU A 5 22.49 19.83 16.95
N PHE A 6 23.65 19.80 16.28
CA PHE A 6 24.16 18.65 15.53
C PHE A 6 25.71 18.65 15.51
N ARG A 7 26.34 17.47 15.36
CA ARG A 7 27.70 17.40 14.77
C ARG A 7 27.59 17.75 13.26
N GLU A 8 28.71 17.83 12.56
CA GLU A 8 28.69 18.02 11.10
C GLU A 8 27.80 16.95 10.44
N LEU A 9 26.81 17.38 9.63
CA LEU A 9 25.85 16.47 9.01
C LEU A 9 26.57 15.55 8.02
N VAL A 10 26.35 14.24 8.11
CA VAL A 10 26.92 13.30 7.14
C VAL A 10 26.14 13.32 5.84
N SER A 11 26.78 13.06 4.70
CA SER A 11 26.08 12.89 3.43
C SER A 11 25.25 11.60 3.44
N VAL A 12 24.27 11.49 2.53
CA VAL A 12 23.47 10.26 2.40
C VAL A 12 24.32 9.06 2.01
N GLU A 13 25.31 9.26 1.14
CA GLU A 13 26.24 8.23 0.72
C GLU A 13 27.09 7.74 1.90
N GLU A 14 27.53 8.65 2.76
CA GLU A 14 28.29 8.28 3.95
C GLU A 14 27.41 7.54 4.96
N ALA A 15 26.17 7.99 5.19
CA ALA A 15 25.20 7.27 6.00
C ALA A 15 24.92 5.86 5.45
N ARG A 16 24.78 5.70 4.12
CA ARG A 16 24.64 4.39 3.47
C ARG A 16 25.85 3.49 3.73
N LYS A 17 27.08 4.02 3.68
CA LYS A 17 28.30 3.25 4.01
C LYS A 17 28.31 2.81 5.47
N ILE A 18 28.03 3.73 6.40
CA ILE A 18 27.94 3.44 7.84
C ILE A 18 26.95 2.29 8.06
N ILE A 19 25.72 2.42 7.57
CA ILE A 19 24.68 1.40 7.70
C ILE A 19 25.10 0.06 7.09
N ASN A 20 25.72 0.06 5.91
CA ASN A 20 26.18 -1.16 5.25
C ASN A 20 27.32 -1.87 5.99
N SER A 21 28.07 -1.13 6.82
CA SER A 21 29.15 -1.65 7.67
C SER A 21 28.65 -2.25 8.99
N LEU A 22 27.41 -1.93 9.41
CA LEU A 22 26.82 -2.47 10.63
C LEU A 22 26.64 -3.99 10.53
N GLN A 23 27.00 -4.69 11.59
CA GLN A 23 26.78 -6.12 11.73
C GLN A 23 25.48 -6.36 12.50
N VAL A 24 24.47 -6.86 11.81
CA VAL A 24 23.20 -7.30 12.40
C VAL A 24 23.10 -8.79 12.11
N LEU A 25 23.29 -9.61 13.14
CA LEU A 25 23.42 -11.05 13.00
C LEU A 25 22.12 -11.74 13.45
N PRO A 26 21.49 -12.56 12.61
CA PRO A 26 20.36 -13.37 13.04
C PRO A 26 20.82 -14.55 13.92
N GLU A 27 19.92 -14.98 14.79
CA GLU A 27 20.03 -16.24 15.53
C GLU A 27 19.46 -17.39 14.70
N LYS A 28 19.85 -18.63 15.03
CA LYS A 28 19.24 -19.83 14.47
C LYS A 28 18.18 -20.37 15.43
N GLU A 29 17.03 -20.74 14.91
CA GLU A 29 15.98 -21.46 15.65
C GLU A 29 15.40 -22.60 14.80
N ASN A 30 14.86 -23.64 15.44
CA ASN A 30 14.08 -24.67 14.75
C ASN A 30 12.60 -24.38 14.93
N LEU A 31 11.85 -24.29 13.83
CA LEU A 31 10.41 -24.14 13.86
C LEU A 31 9.73 -25.35 13.24
N ALA A 32 8.56 -25.70 13.76
CA ALA A 32 7.66 -26.65 13.10
C ALA A 32 7.33 -26.16 11.68
N LEU A 33 7.23 -27.08 10.72
CA LEU A 33 7.09 -26.77 9.30
C LEU A 33 5.86 -25.87 9.03
N GLU A 34 4.76 -26.07 9.75
CA GLU A 34 3.55 -25.26 9.69
C GLU A 34 3.76 -23.78 10.04
N ASN A 35 4.80 -23.48 10.83
CA ASN A 35 5.14 -22.13 11.29
C ASN A 35 6.35 -21.54 10.54
N ALA A 36 6.90 -22.28 9.56
CA ALA A 36 8.12 -21.90 8.85
C ALA A 36 7.87 -21.02 7.62
N ARG A 37 6.61 -20.82 7.20
CA ARG A 37 6.29 -19.95 6.05
C ARG A 37 6.74 -18.50 6.33
N GLU A 38 7.24 -17.83 5.29
CA GLU A 38 7.83 -16.48 5.32
C GLU A 38 9.14 -16.37 6.12
N LYS A 39 9.62 -17.44 6.75
CA LYS A 39 10.93 -17.47 7.42
C LYS A 39 12.05 -17.70 6.42
N THR A 40 13.26 -17.34 6.81
CA THR A 40 14.46 -17.59 5.99
C THR A 40 15.21 -18.79 6.53
N LEU A 41 15.62 -19.70 5.65
CA LEU A 41 16.33 -20.92 5.98
C LEU A 41 17.75 -20.61 6.52
N ALA A 42 18.13 -21.22 7.64
CA ALA A 42 19.41 -20.95 8.31
C ALA A 42 20.59 -21.74 7.75
N GLU A 43 20.34 -22.86 7.06
CA GLU A 43 21.36 -23.76 6.52
C GLU A 43 20.84 -24.53 5.31
N ASP A 44 21.75 -25.09 4.51
CA ASP A 44 21.37 -25.93 3.37
C ASP A 44 20.58 -27.16 3.84
N ILE A 45 19.51 -27.53 3.13
CA ILE A 45 18.75 -28.75 3.41
C ILE A 45 19.13 -29.80 2.38
N VAL A 46 19.70 -30.89 2.88
CA VAL A 46 20.01 -32.11 2.15
C VAL A 46 18.99 -33.18 2.52
N THR A 47 18.48 -33.91 1.53
CA THR A 47 17.52 -35.00 1.77
C THR A 47 18.23 -36.30 2.13
N GLU A 48 17.64 -37.05 3.06
CA GLU A 48 18.09 -38.40 3.45
C GLU A 48 17.30 -39.52 2.77
N ILE A 49 16.31 -39.16 1.96
CA ILE A 49 15.43 -40.07 1.25
C ILE A 49 15.36 -39.74 -0.24
N ASN A 50 15.03 -40.76 -1.03
CA ASN A 50 14.60 -40.59 -2.40
C ASN A 50 13.13 -40.15 -2.42
N VAL A 51 12.76 -39.31 -3.39
CA VAL A 51 11.37 -39.00 -3.71
C VAL A 51 11.11 -39.40 -5.17
N PRO A 52 10.19 -40.35 -5.44
CA PRO A 52 9.61 -41.29 -4.48
C PRO A 52 10.67 -42.23 -3.86
N PRO A 53 10.42 -42.84 -2.69
CA PRO A 53 11.39 -43.70 -2.00
C PRO A 53 11.58 -45.08 -2.63
N PHE A 54 10.64 -45.51 -3.47
CA PHE A 54 10.65 -46.78 -4.19
C PHE A 54 10.07 -46.59 -5.61
N PRO A 55 10.32 -47.52 -6.55
CA PRO A 55 9.64 -47.52 -7.83
C PRO A 55 8.13 -47.69 -7.63
N ARG A 56 7.34 -46.81 -8.24
CA ARG A 56 5.87 -46.82 -8.08
C ARG A 56 5.15 -46.70 -9.42
N ALA A 57 3.93 -47.23 -9.48
CA ALA A 57 3.05 -47.06 -10.63
C ALA A 57 2.63 -45.58 -10.80
N VAL A 58 2.55 -45.10 -12.03
CA VAL A 58 2.04 -43.73 -12.34
C VAL A 58 0.62 -43.71 -12.88
N MET A 59 0.07 -44.89 -13.19
CA MET A 59 -1.30 -45.11 -13.66
C MET A 59 -1.91 -46.31 -12.91
N ASP A 60 -3.24 -46.35 -12.85
CA ASP A 60 -3.98 -47.53 -12.40
C ASP A 60 -3.95 -48.61 -13.48
N GLY A 61 -3.76 -49.87 -13.10
CA GLY A 61 -3.69 -50.95 -14.07
C GLY A 61 -3.11 -52.24 -13.53
N TYR A 62 -2.28 -52.91 -14.33
CA TYR A 62 -1.73 -54.22 -14.01
C TYR A 62 -0.21 -54.22 -14.13
N ALA A 63 0.48 -54.52 -13.02
CA ALA A 63 1.92 -54.72 -12.98
C ALA A 63 2.26 -56.06 -13.63
N VAL A 64 3.11 -56.02 -14.65
CA VAL A 64 3.45 -57.16 -15.51
C VAL A 64 4.95 -57.20 -15.77
N ARG A 65 5.39 -58.34 -16.30
CA ARG A 65 6.65 -58.43 -17.06
C ARG A 65 6.37 -57.97 -18.47
N ALA A 66 7.02 -56.90 -18.93
CA ALA A 66 6.80 -56.29 -20.24
C ALA A 66 6.91 -57.33 -21.36
N GLU A 67 7.85 -58.27 -21.24
CA GLU A 67 8.05 -59.37 -22.20
C GLU A 67 6.84 -60.28 -22.38
N ASP A 68 6.03 -60.49 -21.34
CA ASP A 68 4.85 -61.33 -21.42
C ASP A 68 3.78 -60.68 -22.31
N THR A 69 3.85 -59.34 -22.51
CA THR A 69 2.91 -58.58 -23.36
C THR A 69 3.30 -58.55 -24.84
N TYR A 70 4.55 -58.90 -25.19
CA TYR A 70 5.06 -58.81 -26.58
C TYR A 70 4.49 -59.87 -27.50
N THR A 71 4.12 -61.03 -26.96
CA THR A 71 3.65 -62.20 -27.71
C THR A 71 2.18 -62.08 -28.13
N ARG A 72 1.85 -61.02 -28.86
CA ARG A 72 0.54 -60.86 -29.50
C ARG A 72 0.53 -61.56 -30.86
N SER A 73 -0.27 -62.62 -31.01
CA SER A 73 -0.58 -63.19 -32.33
C SER A 73 -1.87 -62.57 -32.90
N GLY A 74 -1.74 -61.63 -33.84
CA GLY A 74 -2.88 -61.00 -34.52
C GLY A 74 -3.80 -60.20 -33.57
N THR A 75 -5.11 -60.43 -33.65
CA THR A 75 -6.12 -59.66 -32.88
C THR A 75 -6.37 -60.19 -31.46
N LYS A 76 -5.74 -61.30 -31.05
CA LYS A 76 -5.99 -61.91 -29.73
C LYS A 76 -5.23 -61.19 -28.61
N PRO A 77 -5.88 -60.86 -27.47
CA PRO A 77 -5.20 -60.29 -26.32
C PRO A 77 -4.31 -61.34 -25.64
N VAL A 78 -3.24 -60.88 -24.99
CA VAL A 78 -2.43 -61.72 -24.08
C VAL A 78 -3.22 -61.94 -22.79
N LYS A 79 -3.24 -63.16 -22.27
CA LYS A 79 -3.93 -63.47 -21.00
C LYS A 79 -2.91 -63.77 -19.91
N LEU A 80 -2.99 -63.05 -18.80
CA LEU A 80 -2.12 -63.22 -17.64
C LEU A 80 -2.95 -63.59 -16.41
N LYS A 81 -2.42 -64.48 -15.57
CA LYS A 81 -3.07 -64.89 -14.32
C LYS A 81 -2.99 -63.76 -13.29
N LEU A 82 -4.13 -63.35 -12.75
CA LEU A 82 -4.18 -62.31 -11.72
C LEU A 82 -3.88 -62.91 -10.34
N LEU A 83 -2.83 -62.41 -9.69
CA LEU A 83 -2.40 -62.91 -8.38
C LEU A 83 -3.11 -62.23 -7.20
N GLY A 84 -3.64 -61.03 -7.42
CA GLY A 84 -4.25 -60.19 -6.40
C GLY A 84 -4.15 -58.72 -6.78
N ASN A 85 -4.27 -57.84 -5.78
CA ASN A 85 -4.19 -56.40 -5.96
C ASN A 85 -3.26 -55.71 -4.93
N ILE A 86 -2.65 -54.60 -5.35
CA ILE A 86 -1.79 -53.74 -4.52
C ILE A 86 -2.40 -52.33 -4.51
N PRO A 87 -3.20 -51.98 -3.48
CA PRO A 87 -3.70 -50.62 -3.33
C PRO A 87 -2.58 -49.67 -2.92
N ALA A 88 -2.79 -48.36 -3.13
CA ALA A 88 -1.86 -47.33 -2.71
C ALA A 88 -1.64 -47.38 -1.17
N GLY A 89 -0.38 -47.38 -0.75
CA GLY A 89 -0.01 -47.48 0.67
C GLY A 89 0.05 -48.90 1.23
N SER A 90 -0.20 -49.94 0.41
CA SER A 90 -0.06 -51.34 0.81
C SER A 90 1.40 -51.77 0.97
N ASP A 91 1.66 -52.66 1.92
CA ASP A 91 2.92 -53.39 2.10
C ASP A 91 2.84 -54.83 1.54
N ALA A 92 1.78 -55.16 0.80
CA ALA A 92 1.58 -56.47 0.20
C ALA A 92 2.74 -56.85 -0.72
N LYS A 93 3.28 -58.06 -0.52
CA LYS A 93 4.43 -58.57 -1.27
C LYS A 93 3.98 -59.63 -2.25
N PHE A 94 3.72 -59.20 -3.48
CA PHE A 94 3.58 -60.11 -4.62
C PHE A 94 4.90 -60.25 -5.37
N LYS A 95 5.08 -61.40 -6.02
CA LYS A 95 6.14 -61.64 -6.98
C LYS A 95 5.50 -62.05 -8.30
N VAL A 96 5.73 -61.26 -9.34
CA VAL A 96 5.19 -61.48 -10.68
C VAL A 96 6.16 -62.37 -11.46
N SER A 97 5.74 -63.60 -11.74
CA SER A 97 6.47 -64.54 -12.61
C SER A 97 5.93 -64.48 -14.04
N ALA A 98 6.55 -65.25 -14.95
CA ALA A 98 6.08 -65.34 -16.34
C ALA A 98 4.62 -65.75 -16.45
N GLY A 99 3.82 -64.98 -17.20
CA GLY A 99 2.40 -65.23 -17.41
C GLY A 99 1.50 -64.76 -16.26
N GLU A 100 2.04 -64.03 -15.29
CA GLU A 100 1.31 -63.52 -14.12
C GLU A 100 1.19 -61.99 -14.16
N ALA A 101 0.19 -61.46 -13.47
CA ALA A 101 -0.04 -60.03 -13.30
C ALA A 101 -0.61 -59.74 -11.91
N VAL A 102 -0.43 -58.51 -11.44
CA VAL A 102 -1.01 -58.01 -10.19
C VAL A 102 -1.71 -56.69 -10.50
N GLU A 103 -2.97 -56.55 -10.10
CA GLU A 103 -3.68 -55.28 -10.19
C GLU A 103 -2.98 -54.26 -9.27
N ILE A 104 -2.69 -53.06 -9.76
CA ILE A 104 -1.91 -52.06 -9.06
C ILE A 104 -2.54 -50.68 -9.19
N ALA A 105 -2.69 -50.00 -8.06
CA ALA A 105 -3.16 -48.62 -8.05
C ALA A 105 -2.01 -47.63 -8.26
N THR A 106 -2.34 -46.44 -8.74
CA THR A 106 -1.43 -45.31 -8.92
C THR A 106 -0.72 -45.00 -7.60
N GLY A 107 0.60 -44.93 -7.66
CA GLY A 107 1.45 -44.66 -6.51
C GLY A 107 1.79 -45.87 -5.64
N ALA A 108 1.24 -47.05 -5.92
CA ALA A 108 1.61 -48.28 -5.24
C ALA A 108 3.01 -48.76 -5.64
N PRO A 109 3.74 -49.47 -4.74
CA PRO A 109 5.06 -50.03 -5.05
C PRO A 109 5.00 -51.08 -6.16
N ILE A 110 5.96 -51.04 -7.10
CA ILE A 110 6.07 -52.08 -8.12
C ILE A 110 6.49 -53.41 -7.46
N PRO A 111 5.74 -54.52 -7.65
CA PRO A 111 6.07 -55.82 -7.06
C PRO A 111 7.34 -56.43 -7.65
N GLU A 112 7.96 -57.37 -6.94
CA GLU A 112 9.15 -58.07 -7.42
C GLU A 112 8.84 -58.79 -8.74
N GLY A 113 9.71 -58.68 -9.73
CA GLY A 113 9.56 -59.34 -11.03
C GLY A 113 8.78 -58.54 -12.07
N ALA A 114 7.96 -57.55 -11.68
CA ALA A 114 7.32 -56.63 -12.63
C ALA A 114 8.26 -55.51 -13.07
N ASP A 115 8.21 -55.12 -14.34
CA ASP A 115 9.04 -54.07 -14.93
C ASP A 115 8.23 -53.09 -15.82
N ALA A 116 6.91 -53.25 -15.92
CA ALA A 116 6.00 -52.30 -16.55
C ALA A 116 4.59 -52.35 -15.94
N VAL A 117 3.78 -51.31 -16.19
CA VAL A 117 2.35 -51.27 -15.82
C VAL A 117 1.51 -51.04 -17.07
N VAL A 118 0.55 -51.92 -17.34
CA VAL A 118 -0.46 -51.73 -18.40
C VAL A 118 -1.65 -50.99 -17.80
N MET A 119 -2.06 -49.85 -18.39
CA MET A 119 -3.20 -49.08 -17.89
C MET A 119 -4.50 -49.87 -18.00
N VAL A 120 -5.41 -49.69 -17.04
CA VAL A 120 -6.68 -50.41 -16.97
C VAL A 120 -7.51 -50.31 -18.25
N GLU A 121 -7.45 -49.18 -18.95
CA GLU A 121 -8.16 -48.91 -20.21
C GLU A 121 -7.73 -49.85 -21.36
N TYR A 122 -6.54 -50.45 -21.25
CA TYR A 122 -6.01 -51.42 -22.22
C TYR A 122 -6.13 -52.86 -21.73
N THR A 123 -7.01 -53.12 -20.77
CA THR A 123 -7.20 -54.44 -20.16
C THR A 123 -8.66 -54.82 -19.99
N SER A 124 -8.93 -56.12 -19.82
CA SER A 124 -10.24 -56.65 -19.41
C SER A 124 -10.02 -57.82 -18.48
N GLU A 125 -10.57 -57.74 -17.28
CA GLU A 125 -10.48 -58.79 -16.28
C GLU A 125 -11.71 -59.71 -16.33
N GLU A 126 -11.48 -61.02 -16.28
CA GLU A 126 -12.53 -62.02 -16.16
C GLU A 126 -12.01 -63.27 -15.43
N ASN A 127 -12.73 -63.74 -14.41
CA ASN A 127 -12.47 -65.00 -13.69
C ASN A 127 -11.00 -65.18 -13.22
N GLY A 128 -10.38 -64.14 -12.63
CA GLY A 128 -9.01 -64.20 -12.12
C GLY A 128 -7.92 -64.20 -13.21
N THR A 129 -8.27 -63.78 -14.42
CA THR A 129 -7.35 -63.60 -15.55
C THR A 129 -7.53 -62.20 -16.13
N VAL A 130 -6.43 -61.50 -16.41
CA VAL A 130 -6.46 -60.21 -17.11
C VAL A 130 -6.06 -60.38 -18.57
N SER A 131 -6.88 -59.86 -19.48
CA SER A 131 -6.61 -59.78 -20.91
C SER A 131 -5.96 -58.44 -21.23
N ILE A 132 -4.76 -58.46 -21.82
CA ILE A 132 -3.98 -57.28 -22.20
C ILE A 132 -4.17 -57.01 -23.70
N PHE A 133 -4.66 -55.82 -24.05
CA PHE A 133 -4.95 -55.41 -25.43
C PHE A 133 -3.86 -54.53 -26.06
N SER A 134 -2.98 -53.92 -25.25
CA SER A 134 -1.84 -53.14 -25.73
C SER A 134 -0.57 -53.58 -25.02
N PRO A 135 0.52 -53.89 -25.75
CA PRO A 135 1.81 -54.19 -25.12
C PRO A 135 2.38 -52.94 -24.45
N VAL A 136 3.25 -53.15 -23.46
CA VAL A 136 4.00 -52.10 -22.76
C VAL A 136 5.49 -52.39 -22.79
N THR A 137 6.31 -51.35 -22.78
CA THR A 137 7.77 -51.46 -22.78
C THR A 137 8.35 -51.47 -21.37
N VAL A 138 9.60 -51.95 -21.22
CA VAL A 138 10.30 -51.96 -19.93
C VAL A 138 10.39 -50.54 -19.37
N GLY A 139 9.92 -50.34 -18.14
CA GLY A 139 9.87 -49.07 -17.43
C GLY A 139 8.65 -48.20 -17.73
N GLU A 140 7.77 -48.63 -18.64
CA GLU A 140 6.57 -47.88 -18.99
C GLU A 140 5.59 -47.81 -17.81
N ASN A 141 5.06 -46.62 -17.58
CA ASN A 141 4.16 -46.29 -16.47
C ASN A 141 4.76 -46.55 -15.07
N ILE A 142 6.10 -46.56 -14.94
CA ILE A 142 6.80 -46.66 -13.67
C ILE A 142 7.63 -45.40 -13.41
N MET A 143 7.42 -44.78 -12.24
CA MET A 143 8.29 -43.73 -11.72
C MET A 143 9.36 -44.37 -10.82
N LYS A 144 10.63 -44.25 -11.21
CA LYS A 144 11.75 -44.83 -10.46
C LYS A 144 11.95 -44.11 -9.11
N ALA A 145 12.53 -44.82 -8.15
CA ALA A 145 12.95 -44.22 -6.89
C ALA A 145 13.92 -43.05 -7.16
N GLY A 146 13.68 -41.90 -6.52
CA GLY A 146 14.54 -40.72 -6.60
C GLY A 146 14.51 -40.00 -7.95
N SER A 147 13.49 -40.23 -8.78
CA SER A 147 13.33 -39.55 -10.07
C SER A 147 12.89 -38.09 -9.94
N ASP A 148 12.37 -37.67 -8.77
CA ASP A 148 12.10 -36.27 -8.43
C ASP A 148 13.25 -35.69 -7.59
N ILE A 149 13.53 -36.30 -6.43
CA ILE A 149 14.61 -35.87 -5.53
C ILE A 149 15.50 -37.07 -5.17
N LEU A 150 16.80 -36.95 -5.38
CA LEU A 150 17.76 -38.00 -5.03
C LEU A 150 18.22 -37.90 -3.58
N LYS A 151 18.38 -39.04 -2.90
CA LYS A 151 19.04 -39.07 -1.59
C LYS A 151 20.43 -38.43 -1.67
N GLY A 152 20.73 -37.53 -0.74
CA GLY A 152 21.96 -36.74 -0.71
C GLY A 152 21.92 -35.48 -1.56
N GLU A 153 20.83 -35.22 -2.29
CA GLU A 153 20.64 -33.98 -3.02
C GLU A 153 20.34 -32.82 -2.05
N ARG A 154 20.93 -31.65 -2.35
CA ARG A 154 20.57 -30.40 -1.68
C ARG A 154 19.33 -29.81 -2.33
N VAL A 155 18.21 -29.86 -1.61
CA VAL A 155 16.91 -29.39 -2.11
C VAL A 155 16.68 -27.90 -1.90
N LEU A 156 17.25 -27.31 -0.85
CA LEU A 156 17.14 -25.88 -0.54
C LEU A 156 18.47 -25.33 -0.03
N ARG A 157 18.74 -24.05 -0.32
CA ARG A 157 19.96 -23.33 0.11
C ARG A 157 19.67 -22.42 1.29
N THR A 158 20.64 -22.26 2.18
CA THR A 158 20.65 -21.22 3.21
C THR A 158 20.34 -19.83 2.63
N GLY A 159 19.65 -18.99 3.38
CA GLY A 159 19.19 -17.67 2.92
C GLY A 159 17.91 -17.70 2.07
N ARG A 160 17.39 -18.88 1.71
CA ARG A 160 16.13 -19.01 0.98
C ARG A 160 14.93 -18.67 1.88
N LYS A 161 14.11 -17.71 1.45
CA LYS A 161 12.81 -17.44 2.05
C LYS A 161 11.83 -18.57 1.71
N LEU A 162 11.15 -19.11 2.72
CA LEU A 162 10.26 -20.25 2.59
C LEU A 162 8.85 -19.81 2.18
N GLY A 163 8.46 -20.10 0.94
CA GLY A 163 7.11 -19.94 0.42
C GLY A 163 6.33 -21.26 0.36
N THR A 164 5.19 -21.25 -0.32
CA THR A 164 4.34 -22.46 -0.43
C THR A 164 5.05 -23.63 -1.10
N ARG A 165 5.92 -23.35 -2.07
CA ARG A 165 6.67 -24.35 -2.84
C ARG A 165 7.74 -25.02 -1.98
N GLU A 166 8.53 -24.21 -1.27
CA GLU A 166 9.60 -24.69 -0.39
C GLU A 166 9.05 -25.53 0.76
N ILE A 167 7.91 -25.12 1.33
CA ILE A 167 7.21 -25.90 2.36
C ILE A 167 6.77 -27.27 1.81
N GLY A 168 6.25 -27.33 0.58
CA GLY A 168 5.89 -28.59 -0.08
C GLY A 168 7.08 -29.52 -0.29
N VAL A 169 8.23 -28.99 -0.71
CA VAL A 169 9.48 -29.76 -0.86
C VAL A 169 9.96 -30.29 0.50
N LEU A 170 9.95 -29.46 1.55
CA LEU A 170 10.34 -29.88 2.89
C LEU A 170 9.41 -30.97 3.45
N ALA A 171 8.11 -30.84 3.19
CA ALA A 171 7.11 -31.86 3.56
C ALA A 171 7.34 -33.18 2.81
N SER A 172 7.64 -33.14 1.50
CA SER A 172 7.82 -34.34 0.68
C SER A 172 9.04 -35.16 1.09
N ILE A 173 10.06 -34.51 1.68
CA ILE A 173 11.23 -35.18 2.26
C ILE A 173 11.06 -35.52 3.75
N GLY A 174 9.86 -35.35 4.31
CA GLY A 174 9.52 -35.74 5.68
C GLY A 174 10.06 -34.83 6.79
N LYS A 175 10.38 -33.56 6.50
CA LYS A 175 10.81 -32.61 7.54
C LYS A 175 9.62 -32.15 8.37
N LYS A 176 9.67 -32.40 9.69
CA LYS A 176 8.71 -31.86 10.66
C LYS A 176 9.14 -30.48 11.17
N GLU A 177 10.44 -30.28 11.36
CA GLU A 177 11.03 -29.04 11.83
C GLU A 177 12.10 -28.56 10.85
N VAL A 178 12.27 -27.25 10.78
CA VAL A 178 13.13 -26.57 9.82
C VAL A 178 14.00 -25.54 10.55
N PRO A 179 15.33 -25.55 10.32
CA PRO A 179 16.22 -24.54 10.86
C PRO A 179 16.06 -23.22 10.12
N VAL A 180 15.60 -22.19 10.82
CA VAL A 180 15.33 -20.85 10.28
C VAL A 180 16.12 -19.77 11.01
N LEU A 181 16.26 -18.62 10.37
CA LEU A 181 16.85 -17.42 10.93
C LEU A 181 15.81 -16.61 11.70
N ARG A 182 16.16 -16.24 12.92
CA ARG A 182 15.41 -15.35 13.80
C ARG A 182 16.18 -14.05 13.98
N LEU A 183 15.58 -12.91 13.65
CA LEU A 183 16.22 -11.61 13.79
C LEU A 183 15.38 -10.65 14.65
N PRO A 184 15.61 -10.58 15.97
CA PRO A 184 14.85 -9.70 16.85
C PRO A 184 15.28 -8.24 16.70
N VAL A 185 14.30 -7.36 16.49
CA VAL A 185 14.51 -5.91 16.32
C VAL A 185 13.64 -5.17 17.33
N GLY A 186 14.28 -4.47 18.26
CA GLY A 186 13.59 -3.71 19.30
C GLY A 186 13.05 -2.39 18.79
N ILE A 187 11.87 -1.99 19.23
CA ILE A 187 11.27 -0.69 18.96
C ILE A 187 10.96 0.01 20.28
N ILE A 188 11.52 1.20 20.44
CA ILE A 188 11.27 2.08 21.59
C ILE A 188 10.64 3.37 21.08
N SER A 189 9.45 3.72 21.58
CA SER A 189 8.86 5.03 21.32
C SER A 189 9.19 5.99 22.46
N THR A 190 9.55 7.22 22.15
CA THR A 190 9.85 8.27 23.14
C THR A 190 9.03 9.51 22.84
N GLY A 191 8.41 10.09 23.87
CA GLY A 191 7.66 11.32 23.74
C GLY A 191 6.54 11.40 24.76
N ASP A 192 6.54 12.46 25.57
CA ASP A 192 5.49 12.70 26.56
C ASP A 192 4.13 13.00 25.91
N GLU A 193 4.07 13.32 24.62
CA GLU A 193 2.83 13.51 23.87
C GLU A 193 2.14 12.19 23.48
N LEU A 194 2.86 11.07 23.51
CA LEU A 194 2.37 9.80 22.97
C LEU A 194 1.44 9.06 23.92
N VAL A 195 0.41 8.42 23.37
CA VAL A 195 -0.46 7.44 24.04
C VAL A 195 -0.69 6.22 23.14
N SER A 196 -1.04 5.08 23.74
CA SER A 196 -1.29 3.84 22.99
C SER A 196 -2.63 3.93 22.25
N PRO A 197 -2.74 3.38 21.03
CA PRO A 197 -4.04 3.19 20.37
C PRO A 197 -5.04 2.46 21.27
N GLY A 198 -6.25 3.00 21.39
CA GLY A 198 -7.32 2.47 22.25
C GLY A 198 -7.48 3.19 23.59
N GLU A 199 -6.49 4.00 24.00
CA GLU A 199 -6.61 4.87 25.18
C GLU A 199 -7.34 6.18 24.87
N ASN A 200 -7.87 6.85 25.90
CA ASN A 200 -8.54 8.15 25.72
C ASN A 200 -7.53 9.25 25.38
N LEU A 201 -7.78 9.99 24.30
CA LEU A 201 -6.91 11.06 23.83
C LEU A 201 -7.17 12.38 24.59
N ALA A 202 -6.34 12.66 25.60
CA ALA A 202 -6.37 13.94 26.29
C ALA A 202 -5.83 15.10 25.42
N GLN A 203 -6.15 16.34 25.79
CA GLN A 203 -5.64 17.52 25.08
C GLN A 203 -4.10 17.52 25.04
N GLY A 204 -3.53 17.72 23.86
CA GLY A 204 -2.08 17.74 23.65
C GLY A 204 -1.43 16.36 23.51
N LYS A 205 -2.22 15.28 23.54
CA LYS A 205 -1.74 13.92 23.25
C LYS A 205 -2.02 13.52 21.81
N ILE A 206 -1.19 12.64 21.28
CA ILE A 206 -1.35 11.97 19.99
C ILE A 206 -1.08 10.47 20.14
N TYR A 207 -1.66 9.65 19.28
CA TYR A 207 -1.38 8.21 19.29
C TYR A 207 0.01 7.90 18.73
N ASP A 208 0.67 6.90 19.30
CA ASP A 208 1.90 6.34 18.73
C ASP A 208 1.61 5.57 17.44
N ALA A 209 1.86 6.21 16.29
CA ALA A 209 1.71 5.60 14.98
C ALA A 209 3.01 4.93 14.49
N ASN A 210 4.17 5.37 15.00
CA ASN A 210 5.46 4.97 14.46
C ASN A 210 5.82 3.56 14.88
N SER A 211 5.58 3.18 16.14
CA SER A 211 5.90 1.83 16.60
C SER A 211 5.16 0.76 15.81
N TYR A 212 3.88 0.99 15.51
CA TYR A 212 3.06 0.09 14.69
C TYR A 212 3.52 0.03 13.23
N THR A 213 3.88 1.19 12.67
CA THR A 213 4.38 1.28 11.29
C THR A 213 5.73 0.55 11.15
N LEU A 214 6.65 0.75 12.11
CA LEU A 214 7.94 0.07 12.14
C LEU A 214 7.78 -1.42 12.41
N HIS A 215 6.88 -1.81 13.31
CA HIS A 215 6.56 -3.21 13.58
C HIS A 215 6.14 -3.94 12.30
N ALA A 216 5.19 -3.38 11.55
CA ALA A 216 4.78 -3.94 10.26
C ALA A 216 5.93 -4.00 9.24
N GLY A 217 6.69 -2.91 9.09
CA GLY A 217 7.82 -2.86 8.15
C GLY A 217 8.93 -3.87 8.47
N ILE A 218 9.19 -4.14 9.76
CA ILE A 218 10.16 -5.17 10.20
C ILE A 218 9.65 -6.57 9.86
N GLN A 219 8.35 -6.84 10.06
CA GLN A 219 7.74 -8.12 9.67
C GLN A 219 7.80 -8.33 8.16
N GLU A 220 7.55 -7.30 7.36
CA GLU A 220 7.68 -7.36 5.90
C GLU A 220 9.12 -7.68 5.45
N CYS A 221 10.12 -7.28 6.25
CA CYS A 221 11.52 -7.65 6.02
C CYS A 221 11.84 -9.10 6.42
N GLY A 222 10.92 -9.80 7.09
CA GLY A 222 11.11 -11.17 7.62
C GLY A 222 11.72 -11.23 9.02
N ALA A 223 11.90 -10.08 9.68
CA ALA A 223 12.46 -9.98 11.02
C ALA A 223 11.36 -10.00 12.11
N LEU A 224 11.77 -10.18 13.37
CA LEU A 224 10.89 -10.26 14.53
C LEU A 224 10.88 -8.92 15.27
N PRO A 225 9.82 -8.09 15.17
CA PRO A 225 9.73 -6.87 15.96
C PRO A 225 9.42 -7.16 17.43
N LEU A 226 10.08 -6.45 18.34
CA LEU A 226 9.83 -6.48 19.79
C LEU A 226 9.50 -5.06 20.27
N LEU A 227 8.30 -4.87 20.83
CA LEU A 227 7.83 -3.57 21.33
C LEU A 227 8.24 -3.39 22.80
N TYR A 228 8.98 -2.33 23.08
CA TYR A 228 9.33 -1.92 24.45
C TYR A 228 8.42 -0.79 24.98
N GLY A 229 7.44 -0.37 24.17
CA GLY A 229 6.41 0.60 24.55
C GLY A 229 6.84 2.07 24.46
N ILE A 230 5.98 2.94 25.00
CA ILE A 230 6.19 4.38 25.08
C ILE A 230 6.96 4.69 26.37
N VAL A 231 8.17 5.20 26.19
CA VAL A 231 9.07 5.63 27.26
C VAL A 231 8.93 7.14 27.43
N LYS A 232 8.69 7.57 28.67
CA LYS A 232 8.65 8.99 29.04
C LYS A 232 10.02 9.64 28.84
N ASP A 233 10.06 10.96 28.73
CA ASP A 233 11.31 11.73 28.61
C ASP A 233 12.08 11.82 29.95
N ASP A 234 12.37 10.65 30.55
CA ASP A 234 13.20 10.48 31.73
C ASP A 234 14.45 9.65 31.36
N GLU A 235 15.62 10.24 31.57
CA GLU A 235 16.91 9.65 31.18
C GLU A 235 17.18 8.29 31.85
N ARG A 236 16.75 8.09 33.11
CA ARG A 236 17.00 6.82 33.83
C ARG A 236 16.13 5.71 33.30
N VAL A 237 14.85 6.01 33.05
CA VAL A 237 13.92 5.04 32.46
C VAL A 237 14.36 4.68 31.05
N MET A 238 14.73 5.68 30.24
CA MET A 238 15.20 5.50 28.88
C MET A 238 16.47 4.65 28.81
N ARG A 239 17.45 4.91 29.69
CA ARG A 239 18.66 4.09 29.81
C ARG A 239 18.33 2.63 30.11
N LYS A 240 17.48 2.38 31.10
CA LYS A 240 17.09 1.01 31.49
C LYS A 240 16.45 0.25 30.33
N VAL A 241 15.49 0.88 29.65
CA VAL A 241 14.79 0.25 28.51
C VAL A 241 15.74 0.02 27.35
N LEU A 242 16.63 0.98 27.05
CA LEU A 242 17.65 0.84 26.00
C LEU A 242 18.61 -0.32 26.30
N GLU A 243 19.08 -0.44 27.55
CA GLU A 243 19.95 -1.54 27.99
C GLU A 243 19.26 -2.91 27.85
N THR A 244 17.99 -3.01 28.22
CA THR A 244 17.20 -4.24 28.03
C THR A 244 17.06 -4.57 26.53
N ALA A 245 16.67 -3.61 25.71
CA ALA A 245 16.51 -3.82 24.27
C ALA A 245 17.82 -4.25 23.59
N VAL A 246 18.94 -3.63 23.95
CA VAL A 246 20.27 -4.02 23.44
C VAL A 246 20.66 -5.44 23.87
N SER A 247 20.21 -5.92 25.03
CA SER A 247 20.52 -7.28 25.48
C SER A 247 19.67 -8.38 24.83
N GLU A 248 18.53 -8.02 24.24
CA GLU A 248 17.54 -8.97 23.70
C GLU A 248 17.42 -8.92 22.17
N CYS A 249 18.00 -7.90 21.52
CA CYS A 249 17.82 -7.62 20.10
C CYS A 249 19.15 -7.54 19.33
N ALA A 250 19.08 -7.86 18.03
CA ALA A 250 20.18 -7.68 17.09
C ALA A 250 20.26 -6.26 16.51
N LEU A 251 19.18 -5.49 16.64
CA LEU A 251 19.07 -4.08 16.24
C LEU A 251 18.02 -3.40 17.12
N VAL A 252 18.25 -2.14 17.51
CA VAL A 252 17.26 -1.34 18.23
C VAL A 252 16.92 -0.09 17.43
N LEU A 253 15.63 0.16 17.24
CA LEU A 253 15.08 1.37 16.65
C LEU A 253 14.43 2.21 17.73
N THR A 254 14.66 3.51 17.68
CA THR A 254 13.92 4.46 18.52
C THR A 254 13.13 5.43 17.66
N SER A 255 11.92 5.77 18.09
CA SER A 255 11.01 6.69 17.40
C SER A 255 10.74 7.90 18.30
N GLY A 256 10.89 9.11 17.74
CA GLY A 256 10.66 10.36 18.49
C GLY A 256 11.89 10.89 19.22
N SER A 257 13.01 10.15 19.22
CA SER A 257 14.27 10.51 19.89
C SER A 257 15.12 11.47 19.06
N THR A 258 14.50 12.41 18.37
CA THR A 258 15.14 13.32 17.41
C THR A 258 14.59 14.74 17.50
N SER A 259 13.66 14.99 18.43
CA SER A 259 13.18 16.32 18.77
C SER A 259 14.18 17.00 19.71
N SER A 260 14.16 18.34 19.73
CA SER A 260 14.99 19.14 20.65
C SER A 260 14.63 18.80 22.10
N GLY A 261 15.50 18.04 22.78
CA GLY A 261 15.23 17.42 24.09
C GLY A 261 15.57 15.94 24.09
N SER A 262 14.62 15.08 23.69
CA SER A 262 14.77 13.61 23.71
C SER A 262 15.89 13.09 22.80
N GLY A 263 16.17 13.78 21.68
CA GLY A 263 17.30 13.42 20.81
C GLY A 263 18.66 13.72 21.41
N ASP A 264 18.77 14.81 22.17
CA ASP A 264 19.98 15.13 22.93
C ASP A 264 20.21 14.11 24.07
N VAL A 265 19.14 13.52 24.61
CA VAL A 265 19.23 12.44 25.62
C VAL A 265 19.69 11.14 24.96
N MET A 266 19.02 10.70 23.88
CA MET A 266 19.37 9.45 23.19
C MET A 266 20.80 9.45 22.66
N TYR A 267 21.22 10.56 22.04
CA TYR A 267 22.61 10.74 21.61
C TYR A 267 23.60 10.53 22.77
N ARG A 268 23.36 11.17 23.93
CA ARG A 268 24.24 11.03 25.11
C ARG A 268 24.24 9.60 25.65
N LEU A 269 23.09 8.94 25.72
CA LEU A 269 23.00 7.56 26.17
C LEU A 269 23.79 6.60 25.28
N ILE A 270 23.75 6.80 23.95
CA ILE A 270 24.54 6.03 22.99
C ILE A 270 26.03 6.30 23.17
N ASP A 271 26.44 7.58 23.28
CA ASP A 271 27.86 7.97 23.42
C ASP A 271 28.48 7.49 24.76
N GLU A 272 27.68 7.38 25.82
CA GLU A 272 28.11 6.88 27.13
C GLU A 272 28.24 5.35 27.18
N ALA A 273 27.32 4.63 26.51
CA ALA A 273 27.27 3.17 26.55
C ALA A 273 27.98 2.50 25.37
N GLY A 274 28.39 3.27 24.37
CA GLY A 274 28.93 2.79 23.10
C GLY A 274 29.54 3.91 22.26
N GLU A 275 29.18 3.96 20.98
CA GLU A 275 29.72 4.93 20.03
C GLU A 275 28.63 5.48 19.12
N THR A 276 28.59 6.81 18.94
CA THR A 276 27.76 7.45 17.91
C THR A 276 28.52 7.57 16.60
N LEU A 277 28.03 6.92 15.55
CA LEU A 277 28.61 6.92 14.21
C LEU A 277 28.10 8.08 13.34
N ALA A 278 26.84 8.47 13.50
CA ALA A 278 26.26 9.64 12.85
C ALA A 278 25.22 10.32 13.75
N HIS A 279 25.24 11.64 13.76
CA HIS A 279 24.22 12.46 14.42
C HIS A 279 23.74 13.53 13.45
N GLY A 280 22.81 13.10 12.61
CA GLY A 280 22.15 13.87 11.57
C GLY A 280 22.70 13.59 10.17
N ILE A 281 21.77 13.43 9.22
CA ILE A 281 22.06 13.13 7.82
C ILE A 281 21.59 14.30 6.97
N ASN A 282 22.34 14.69 5.94
CA ASN A 282 21.96 15.76 5.03
C ASN A 282 20.86 15.30 4.03
N ILE A 283 19.67 14.99 4.54
CA ILE A 283 18.53 14.48 3.77
C ILE A 283 17.19 15.01 4.29
N LYS A 284 16.24 15.21 3.38
CA LYS A 284 14.85 15.59 3.69
C LYS A 284 13.87 14.48 3.27
N PRO A 285 12.99 13.99 4.15
CA PRO A 285 13.10 14.03 5.60
C PRO A 285 14.27 13.16 6.10
N GLY A 286 14.65 13.28 7.37
CA GLY A 286 15.72 12.48 7.98
C GLY A 286 16.89 13.25 8.56
N LYS A 287 16.84 14.59 8.54
CA LYS A 287 17.89 15.44 9.12
C LYS A 287 18.37 14.99 10.51
N PRO A 288 17.50 14.66 11.49
CA PRO A 288 17.96 14.39 12.85
C PRO A 288 18.23 12.92 13.15
N VAL A 289 18.41 12.05 12.13
CA VAL A 289 18.67 10.62 12.36
C VAL A 289 19.96 10.41 13.17
N ILE A 290 19.90 9.52 14.16
CA ILE A 290 21.06 9.10 14.96
C ILE A 290 21.40 7.67 14.60
N ILE A 291 22.67 7.37 14.37
CA ILE A 291 23.18 6.01 14.14
C ILE A 291 24.31 5.80 15.14
N GLY A 292 24.19 4.76 15.97
CA GLY A 292 25.24 4.37 16.88
C GLY A 292 25.26 2.87 17.13
N VAL A 293 26.20 2.44 17.96
CA VAL A 293 26.40 1.04 18.34
C VAL A 293 26.63 0.97 19.84
N ILE A 294 25.88 0.13 20.54
CA ILE A 294 26.04 -0.14 21.97
C ILE A 294 26.35 -1.61 22.13
N LYS A 295 27.51 -1.94 22.73
CA LYS A 295 27.96 -3.34 22.95
C LYS A 295 27.87 -4.23 21.68
N GLY A 296 28.14 -3.64 20.51
CA GLY A 296 28.07 -4.33 19.21
C GLY A 296 26.68 -4.37 18.56
N VAL A 297 25.62 -3.94 19.25
CA VAL A 297 24.26 -3.87 18.71
C VAL A 297 24.00 -2.48 18.15
N PRO A 298 23.60 -2.35 16.87
CA PRO A 298 23.30 -1.04 16.32
C PRO A 298 22.01 -0.45 16.91
N VAL A 299 22.03 0.86 17.13
CA VAL A 299 20.92 1.65 17.65
C VAL A 299 20.66 2.79 16.66
N ILE A 300 19.46 2.84 16.09
CA ILE A 300 19.09 3.83 15.08
C ILE A 300 17.90 4.67 15.58
N GLY A 301 18.15 5.97 15.79
CA GLY A 301 17.15 6.95 16.17
C GLY A 301 16.46 7.56 14.96
N LEU A 302 15.15 7.36 14.85
CA LEU A 302 14.32 7.80 13.74
C LEU A 302 13.57 9.10 14.04
N PRO A 303 13.21 9.89 13.00
CA PRO A 303 12.36 11.07 13.14
C PRO A 303 11.04 10.77 13.86
N GLY A 304 10.55 11.70 14.70
CA GLY A 304 9.22 11.57 15.32
C GLY A 304 8.05 11.67 14.33
N ASN A 305 8.26 12.32 13.18
CA ASN A 305 7.25 12.41 12.13
C ASN A 305 7.05 11.04 11.43
N PRO A 306 5.82 10.51 11.32
CA PRO A 306 5.58 9.16 10.79
C PRO A 306 6.03 8.92 9.35
N THR A 307 5.75 9.87 8.45
CA THR A 307 6.23 9.79 7.06
C THR A 307 7.75 9.75 7.02
N SER A 308 8.39 10.60 7.80
CA SER A 308 9.85 10.67 7.90
C SER A 308 10.46 9.38 8.47
N ALA A 309 9.87 8.82 9.53
CA ALA A 309 10.31 7.57 10.13
C ALA A 309 10.25 6.40 9.14
N LEU A 310 9.12 6.24 8.44
CA LEU A 310 8.96 5.16 7.47
C LEU A 310 9.91 5.31 6.27
N MET A 311 10.14 6.54 5.80
CA MET A 311 11.07 6.80 4.71
C MET A 311 12.50 6.45 5.09
N ILE A 312 12.95 6.83 6.29
CA ILE A 312 14.29 6.50 6.79
C ILE A 312 14.42 5.02 7.09
N PHE A 313 13.37 4.40 7.64
CA PHE A 313 13.32 2.95 7.82
C PHE A 313 13.51 2.24 6.48
N ASN A 314 12.74 2.61 5.45
CA ASN A 314 12.88 2.01 4.12
C ASN A 314 14.23 2.35 3.48
N GLU A 315 14.75 3.57 3.70
CA GLU A 315 16.02 4.02 3.12
C GLU A 315 17.22 3.26 3.68
N PHE A 316 17.28 3.08 5.00
CA PHE A 316 18.48 2.61 5.69
C PHE A 316 18.28 1.29 6.41
N VAL A 317 17.17 1.12 7.14
CA VAL A 317 16.97 -0.04 8.03
C VAL A 317 16.52 -1.28 7.27
N ALA A 318 15.51 -1.17 6.41
CA ALA A 318 14.96 -2.31 5.68
C ALA A 318 16.00 -3.04 4.80
N PRO A 319 16.91 -2.35 4.07
CA PRO A 319 18.00 -3.02 3.35
C PRO A 319 18.96 -3.77 4.27
N LEU A 320 19.28 -3.20 5.44
CA LEU A 320 20.12 -3.84 6.46
C LEU A 320 19.48 -5.15 6.96
N LEU A 321 18.19 -5.12 7.31
CA LEU A 321 17.46 -6.31 7.76
C LEU A 321 17.40 -7.41 6.69
N ARG A 322 17.07 -7.05 5.45
CA ARG A 322 17.01 -8.02 4.33
C ARG A 322 18.38 -8.65 4.04
N LYS A 323 19.44 -7.85 4.07
CA LYS A 323 20.83 -8.33 3.93
C LYS A 323 21.19 -9.30 5.05
N SER A 324 20.86 -8.96 6.30
CA SER A 324 21.11 -9.81 7.47
C SER A 324 20.40 -11.17 7.41
N LEU A 325 19.22 -11.21 6.80
CA LEU A 325 18.46 -12.44 6.59
C LEU A 325 18.86 -13.20 5.31
N GLY A 326 19.91 -12.79 4.60
CA GLY A 326 20.40 -13.50 3.40
C GLY A 326 19.47 -13.41 2.18
N ALA A 327 18.53 -12.46 2.15
CA ALA A 327 17.69 -12.25 0.98
C ALA A 327 18.55 -11.73 -0.20
N GLU A 328 18.68 -12.53 -1.27
CA GLU A 328 19.42 -12.17 -2.50
C GLU A 328 18.92 -10.84 -3.12
N SER A 329 17.69 -10.43 -2.81
CA SER A 329 17.10 -9.14 -3.18
C SER A 329 17.06 -8.16 -2.01
N GLY A 330 18.23 -7.72 -1.54
CA GLY A 330 18.35 -6.46 -0.78
C GLY A 330 17.94 -5.22 -1.60
N VAL A 331 17.64 -5.39 -2.90
CA VAL A 331 17.29 -4.34 -3.84
C VAL A 331 15.78 -4.11 -3.80
N ARG A 332 15.38 -2.92 -3.36
CA ARG A 332 13.97 -2.49 -3.45
C ARG A 332 13.45 -2.66 -4.86
N LYS A 333 12.19 -3.05 -4.98
CA LYS A 333 11.48 -2.97 -6.25
C LYS A 333 11.45 -1.49 -6.65
N LYS A 334 12.20 -1.19 -7.70
CA LYS A 334 12.20 0.13 -8.31
C LYS A 334 11.31 0.08 -9.55
N GLU A 335 10.43 1.05 -9.69
CA GLU A 335 9.56 1.19 -10.85
C GLU A 335 9.89 2.50 -11.56
N LYS A 336 10.07 2.43 -12.88
CA LYS A 336 10.24 3.64 -13.69
C LYS A 336 8.87 4.30 -13.88
N GLY A 337 8.83 5.61 -13.77
CA GLY A 337 7.65 6.40 -14.05
C GLY A 337 8.00 7.75 -14.64
N ILE A 338 6.96 8.50 -15.00
CA ILE A 338 7.06 9.84 -15.54
C ILE A 338 6.46 10.80 -14.52
N MET A 339 7.22 11.85 -14.16
CA MET A 339 6.71 12.87 -13.24
C MET A 339 5.44 13.48 -13.81
N GLY A 340 4.35 13.37 -13.06
CA GLY A 340 3.04 13.78 -13.49
C GLY A 340 2.86 15.29 -13.39
N THR A 341 3.48 15.95 -12.41
CA THR A 341 3.32 17.40 -12.16
C THR A 341 4.67 18.07 -11.98
N ASP A 342 4.74 19.35 -12.31
CA ASP A 342 5.90 20.18 -11.95
C ASP A 342 6.13 20.16 -10.44
N LEU A 343 7.40 20.05 -10.05
CA LEU A 343 7.80 20.03 -8.64
C LEU A 343 8.96 20.97 -8.41
N ARG A 344 8.77 21.94 -7.52
CA ARG A 344 9.86 22.71 -6.95
C ARG A 344 10.45 21.97 -5.75
N SER A 345 11.77 21.84 -5.74
CA SER A 345 12.54 21.37 -4.61
C SER A 345 13.35 22.54 -4.03
N GLU A 346 13.86 22.36 -2.81
CA GLU A 346 14.59 23.38 -2.06
C GLU A 346 16.12 23.33 -2.30
N GLY A 347 16.58 22.62 -3.35
CA GLY A 347 18.02 22.48 -3.62
C GLY A 347 18.75 21.69 -2.51
N ARG A 348 18.14 20.62 -2.00
CA ARG A 348 18.74 19.70 -1.04
C ARG A 348 18.36 18.26 -1.33
N GLN A 349 19.18 17.31 -0.88
CA GLN A 349 18.91 15.90 -1.10
C GLN A 349 17.60 15.53 -0.39
N GLN A 350 16.64 15.05 -1.16
CA GLN A 350 15.27 14.85 -0.68
C GLN A 350 14.76 13.50 -1.14
N LEU A 351 14.27 12.71 -0.19
CA LEU A 351 13.34 11.64 -0.48
C LEU A 351 11.95 12.29 -0.53
N LEU A 352 11.23 12.12 -1.63
CA LEU A 352 9.87 12.63 -1.77
C LEU A 352 8.90 11.45 -1.85
N PRO A 353 7.94 11.30 -0.91
CA PRO A 353 6.87 10.33 -1.04
C PRO A 353 6.06 10.57 -2.32
N VAL A 354 5.82 9.53 -3.08
CA VAL A 354 5.05 9.60 -4.33
C VAL A 354 4.04 8.48 -4.45
N GLY A 355 2.92 8.77 -5.12
CA GLY A 355 1.99 7.78 -5.63
C GLY A 355 2.22 7.54 -7.13
N MET A 356 1.88 6.35 -7.61
CA MET A 356 1.97 5.92 -9.00
C MET A 356 0.59 5.56 -9.55
N VAL A 357 0.28 6.08 -10.74
CA VAL A 357 -0.93 5.72 -11.49
C VAL A 357 -0.57 5.56 -12.96
N ARG A 358 -0.74 4.36 -13.52
CA ARG A 358 -0.50 4.07 -14.95
C ARG A 358 0.85 4.61 -15.48
N GLY A 359 1.91 4.43 -14.69
CA GLY A 359 3.26 4.87 -15.03
C GLY A 359 3.56 6.35 -14.78
N ARG A 360 2.61 7.13 -14.25
CA ARG A 360 2.83 8.51 -13.81
C ARG A 360 3.04 8.59 -12.31
N VAL A 361 3.88 9.54 -11.89
CA VAL A 361 4.36 9.71 -10.52
C VAL A 361 3.93 11.06 -9.97
N TYR A 362 3.34 11.07 -8.78
CA TYR A 362 2.78 12.27 -8.17
C TYR A 362 3.25 12.44 -6.74
N PRO A 363 3.55 13.66 -6.27
CA PRO A 363 3.83 13.87 -4.86
C PRO A 363 2.65 13.42 -4.00
N ALA A 364 2.91 12.53 -3.04
CA ALA A 364 1.93 12.11 -2.04
C ALA A 364 1.98 12.97 -0.77
N ASP A 365 3.00 13.83 -0.65
CA ASP A 365 3.21 14.71 0.50
C ASP A 365 2.11 15.78 0.61
N ARG A 366 1.30 15.70 1.67
CA ARG A 366 0.27 16.71 2.01
C ARG A 366 0.78 17.75 3.03
N GLY A 367 2.08 17.75 3.33
CA GLY A 367 2.74 18.56 4.35
C GLY A 367 3.35 17.70 5.46
N SER A 368 4.36 18.25 6.14
CA SER A 368 5.30 17.57 7.05
C SER A 368 4.75 17.02 8.37
N GLY A 369 3.46 16.68 8.44
CA GLY A 369 2.79 16.18 9.65
C GLY A 369 1.60 15.23 9.38
N ALA A 370 1.23 14.99 8.13
CA ALA A 370 0.05 14.21 7.81
C ALA A 370 0.37 12.72 7.67
N ILE A 371 -0.11 11.90 8.61
CA ILE A 371 -0.10 10.42 8.49
C ILE A 371 -0.76 9.96 7.19
N THR A 372 -1.76 10.70 6.69
CA THR A 372 -2.42 10.39 5.41
C THR A 372 -1.50 10.45 4.19
N SER A 373 -0.34 11.12 4.28
CA SER A 373 0.68 11.07 3.23
C SER A 373 1.29 9.67 3.09
N LEU A 374 1.28 8.84 4.14
CA LEU A 374 1.72 7.44 4.08
C LEU A 374 0.77 6.57 3.28
N SER A 375 -0.54 6.68 3.54
CA SER A 375 -1.57 5.90 2.83
C SER A 375 -1.66 6.25 1.34
N GLY A 376 -1.31 7.49 0.96
CA GLY A 376 -1.29 7.93 -0.42
C GLY A 376 0.03 7.70 -1.16
N ALA A 377 1.07 7.21 -0.48
CA ALA A 377 2.38 7.00 -1.07
C ALA A 377 2.60 5.52 -1.40
N ASP A 378 2.94 5.29 -2.65
CA ASP A 378 3.30 3.98 -3.19
C ASP A 378 4.81 3.75 -3.07
N GLY A 379 5.57 4.83 -2.87
CA GLY A 379 7.01 4.80 -2.75
C GLY A 379 7.58 6.19 -2.55
N PHE A 380 8.85 6.34 -2.91
CA PHE A 380 9.52 7.64 -2.94
C PHE A 380 10.50 7.76 -4.11
N ILE A 381 10.70 8.99 -4.57
CA ILE A 381 11.79 9.36 -5.48
C ILE A 381 12.91 10.03 -4.69
N GLU A 382 14.15 9.85 -5.13
CA GLU A 382 15.30 10.59 -4.62
C GLU A 382 15.58 11.80 -5.52
N ILE A 383 15.53 12.99 -4.95
CA ILE A 383 15.82 14.27 -5.60
C ILE A 383 17.23 14.68 -5.19
N PRO A 384 18.19 14.79 -6.14
CA PRO A 384 19.55 15.23 -5.85
C PRO A 384 19.60 16.67 -5.34
N SER A 385 20.61 16.98 -4.51
CA SER A 385 20.76 18.30 -3.86
C SER A 385 20.88 19.49 -4.82
N LYS A 386 21.32 19.28 -6.07
CA LYS A 386 21.42 20.38 -7.06
C LYS A 386 20.13 20.63 -7.83
N THR A 387 19.07 19.88 -7.54
CA THR A 387 17.81 19.94 -8.28
C THR A 387 16.87 20.92 -7.58
N GLU A 388 16.57 22.04 -8.23
CA GLU A 388 15.59 23.01 -7.73
C GLU A 388 14.20 22.81 -8.35
N PHE A 389 14.14 22.15 -9.51
CA PHE A 389 12.91 21.94 -10.25
C PHE A 389 12.93 20.63 -11.02
N ILE A 390 11.81 19.92 -11.00
CA ILE A 390 11.55 18.75 -11.84
C ILE A 390 10.32 19.08 -12.68
N GLU A 391 10.48 19.08 -14.00
CA GLU A 391 9.40 19.31 -14.95
C GLU A 391 8.48 18.10 -15.05
N ALA A 392 7.18 18.33 -15.21
CA ALA A 392 6.26 17.30 -15.64
C ALA A 392 6.76 16.66 -16.96
N GLY A 393 6.66 15.33 -17.06
CA GLY A 393 7.24 14.58 -18.17
C GLY A 393 8.64 14.03 -17.91
N THR A 394 9.32 14.47 -16.85
CA THR A 394 10.67 13.96 -16.49
C THR A 394 10.61 12.49 -16.08
N PRO A 395 11.43 11.59 -16.65
CA PRO A 395 11.56 10.22 -16.17
C PRO A 395 12.14 10.20 -14.75
N VAL A 396 11.49 9.46 -13.86
CA VAL A 396 11.91 9.28 -12.47
C VAL A 396 11.89 7.80 -12.11
N GLU A 397 12.72 7.43 -11.13
CA GLU A 397 12.78 6.09 -10.58
C GLU A 397 12.16 6.09 -9.18
N VAL A 398 11.08 5.34 -9.00
CA VAL A 398 10.36 5.25 -7.74
C VAL A 398 10.84 4.02 -6.99
N THR A 399 11.31 4.22 -5.77
CA THR A 399 11.50 3.13 -4.80
C THR A 399 10.15 2.82 -4.16
N LEU A 400 9.60 1.63 -4.38
CA LEU A 400 8.30 1.25 -3.83
C LEU A 400 8.35 0.91 -2.33
N PHE A 401 7.28 1.26 -1.61
CA PHE A 401 6.99 0.77 -0.27
C PHE A 401 6.30 -0.61 -0.39
N GLY A 402 7.10 -1.67 -0.48
CA GLY A 402 6.57 -3.04 -0.54
C GLY A 402 5.80 -3.34 -1.83
N GLU A 403 4.75 -4.16 -1.71
CA GLU A 403 3.82 -4.44 -2.81
C GLU A 403 2.70 -3.41 -2.84
N VAL A 404 2.70 -2.59 -3.89
CA VAL A 404 1.71 -1.54 -4.08
C VAL A 404 0.61 -2.00 -5.02
N GLU A 405 -0.63 -1.86 -4.59
CA GLU A 405 -1.79 -2.03 -5.46
C GLU A 405 -1.93 -0.83 -6.41
N LYS A 406 -2.07 -1.10 -7.70
CA LYS A 406 -2.09 -0.05 -8.73
C LYS A 406 -3.50 0.55 -8.83
N PRO A 407 -3.69 1.87 -8.63
CA PRO A 407 -4.97 2.52 -8.88
C PRO A 407 -5.32 2.54 -10.37
N ASP A 408 -6.62 2.48 -10.67
CA ASP A 408 -7.16 2.42 -12.03
C ASP A 408 -7.23 3.81 -12.69
N LEU A 409 -7.64 4.82 -11.90
CA LEU A 409 -7.82 6.19 -12.36
C LEU A 409 -7.17 7.20 -11.42
N LEU A 410 -6.63 8.28 -11.99
CA LEU A 410 -6.22 9.46 -11.25
C LEU A 410 -7.26 10.57 -11.38
N ILE A 411 -7.84 10.96 -10.24
CA ILE A 411 -8.81 12.04 -10.14
C ILE A 411 -8.17 13.22 -9.42
N ALA A 412 -8.26 14.42 -9.99
CA ALA A 412 -7.81 15.65 -9.34
C ALA A 412 -8.99 16.62 -9.08
N GLY A 413 -8.77 17.64 -8.27
CA GLY A 413 -9.68 18.77 -8.18
C GLY A 413 -10.37 18.96 -6.83
N GLY A 414 -11.65 19.33 -6.86
CA GLY A 414 -12.45 19.57 -5.67
C GLY A 414 -12.68 18.30 -4.86
N PHE A 415 -12.86 18.44 -3.54
CA PHE A 415 -13.40 17.34 -2.74
C PHE A 415 -14.91 17.21 -3.01
N CYS A 416 -15.38 15.98 -3.12
CA CYS A 416 -16.80 15.69 -3.14
C CYS A 416 -17.07 14.24 -2.70
N PRO A 417 -17.99 13.99 -1.75
CA PRO A 417 -18.32 12.63 -1.33
C PRO A 417 -19.00 11.79 -2.43
N GLY A 418 -19.53 12.42 -3.49
CA GLY A 418 -20.06 11.68 -4.63
C GLY A 418 -18.97 10.94 -5.41
N LEU A 419 -17.69 11.34 -5.30
CA LEU A 419 -16.57 10.58 -5.85
C LEU A 419 -16.37 9.24 -5.12
N ASP A 420 -16.54 9.22 -3.80
CA ASP A 420 -16.42 7.99 -3.00
C ASP A 420 -17.52 6.99 -3.43
N VAL A 421 -18.75 7.46 -3.65
CA VAL A 421 -19.85 6.63 -4.17
C VAL A 421 -19.56 6.10 -5.58
N LEU A 422 -18.94 6.90 -6.44
CA LEU A 422 -18.52 6.45 -7.78
C LEU A 422 -17.43 5.38 -7.68
N GLU A 423 -16.47 5.53 -6.77
CA GLU A 423 -15.41 4.53 -6.55
C GLU A 423 -16.02 3.20 -6.12
N ASP A 424 -16.83 3.22 -5.06
CA ASP A 424 -17.48 2.05 -4.48
C ASP A 424 -18.34 1.30 -5.50
N LEU A 425 -19.16 2.02 -6.27
CA LEU A 425 -20.10 1.40 -7.22
C LEU A 425 -19.43 0.96 -8.53
N SER A 426 -18.40 1.69 -8.96
CA SER A 426 -17.67 1.29 -10.17
C SER A 426 -16.75 0.11 -9.89
N GLY A 427 -16.37 -0.16 -8.65
CA GLY A 427 -15.36 -1.16 -8.31
C GLY A 427 -13.99 -0.86 -8.94
N LEU A 428 -13.78 0.39 -9.33
CA LEU A 428 -12.48 0.94 -9.73
C LEU A 428 -11.81 1.50 -8.48
N ARG A 429 -10.48 1.59 -8.50
CA ARG A 429 -9.70 2.24 -7.46
C ARG A 429 -9.25 3.60 -7.93
N PHE A 430 -9.65 4.64 -7.22
CA PHE A 430 -9.29 6.00 -7.54
C PHE A 430 -8.12 6.45 -6.69
N ARG A 431 -7.13 7.04 -7.32
CA ARG A 431 -6.19 7.93 -6.64
C ARG A 431 -6.74 9.34 -6.73
N THR A 432 -7.14 9.92 -5.60
CA THR A 432 -7.73 11.28 -5.60
C THR A 432 -6.77 12.33 -5.02
N LEU A 433 -6.46 13.35 -5.82
CA LEU A 433 -5.64 14.50 -5.47
C LEU A 433 -6.52 15.73 -5.26
N TYR A 434 -6.79 16.07 -4.00
CA TYR A 434 -7.62 17.23 -3.65
C TYR A 434 -6.86 18.56 -3.78
N THR A 435 -6.86 19.12 -4.99
CA THR A 435 -6.14 20.34 -5.39
C THR A 435 -7.04 21.56 -5.57
N SER A 436 -8.33 21.48 -5.18
CA SER A 436 -9.41 22.43 -5.49
C SER A 436 -9.83 22.45 -6.95
N SER A 437 -10.97 23.06 -7.27
CA SER A 437 -11.53 23.11 -8.63
C SER A 437 -10.56 23.75 -9.63
N SER A 438 -9.93 24.87 -9.27
CA SER A 438 -8.88 25.50 -10.08
C SER A 438 -7.68 24.58 -10.33
N GLY A 439 -7.21 23.86 -9.30
CA GLY A 439 -6.14 22.88 -9.44
C GLY A 439 -6.54 21.70 -10.31
N GLY A 440 -7.82 21.31 -10.32
CA GLY A 440 -8.36 20.29 -11.22
C GLY A 440 -8.25 20.69 -12.68
N PHE A 441 -8.60 21.94 -13.03
CA PHE A 441 -8.40 22.46 -14.38
C PHE A 441 -6.92 22.45 -14.79
N SER A 442 -6.03 22.92 -13.90
CA SER A 442 -4.59 22.90 -14.16
C SER A 442 -4.05 21.48 -14.35
N ALA A 443 -4.53 20.51 -13.58
CA ALA A 443 -4.14 19.11 -13.72
C ALA A 443 -4.53 18.52 -15.07
N ILE A 444 -5.73 18.82 -15.57
CA ILE A 444 -6.15 18.40 -16.92
C ILE A 444 -5.32 19.11 -17.99
N ALA A 445 -5.08 20.41 -17.85
CA ALA A 445 -4.27 21.21 -18.77
C ALA A 445 -2.85 20.65 -18.95
N ALA A 446 -2.20 20.33 -17.83
CA ALA A 446 -0.87 19.76 -17.81
C ALA A 446 -0.86 18.22 -18.05
N LYS A 447 -2.02 17.62 -18.36
CA LYS A 447 -2.19 16.18 -18.63
C LYS A 447 -1.78 15.29 -17.44
N THR A 448 -1.99 15.76 -16.22
CA THR A 448 -1.50 15.14 -14.98
C THR A 448 -2.61 14.41 -14.22
N ALA A 449 -3.83 14.37 -14.73
CA ALA A 449 -4.96 13.64 -14.15
C ALA A 449 -5.83 13.09 -15.27
N ASP A 450 -6.49 11.95 -15.06
CA ASP A 450 -7.39 11.37 -16.05
C ASP A 450 -8.73 12.11 -16.06
N ILE A 451 -9.22 12.40 -14.85
CA ILE A 451 -10.47 13.09 -14.58
C ILE A 451 -10.22 14.21 -13.56
N ALA A 452 -10.90 15.34 -13.70
CA ALA A 452 -10.93 16.37 -12.67
C ALA A 452 -12.35 16.72 -12.24
N GLY A 453 -12.62 16.65 -10.94
CA GLY A 453 -13.86 17.15 -10.34
C GLY A 453 -13.81 18.66 -10.17
N VAL A 454 -14.72 19.37 -10.83
CA VAL A 454 -14.70 20.84 -10.96
C VAL A 454 -16.09 21.46 -10.79
N ASN A 455 -16.14 22.65 -10.20
CA ASN A 455 -17.36 23.40 -9.92
C ASN A 455 -17.10 24.92 -9.89
N MET A 456 -16.36 25.45 -10.85
CA MET A 456 -16.06 26.90 -10.89
C MET A 456 -17.27 27.67 -11.43
N PRO A 457 -17.93 28.53 -10.61
CA PRO A 457 -19.04 29.33 -11.07
C PRO A 457 -18.54 30.55 -11.86
N SER A 458 -19.37 31.04 -12.77
CA SER A 458 -19.17 32.26 -13.53
C SER A 458 -20.51 32.93 -13.82
N LYS A 459 -20.49 34.26 -13.97
CA LYS A 459 -21.68 35.05 -14.32
C LYS A 459 -22.08 34.74 -15.77
N SER A 460 -23.35 34.44 -15.98
CA SER A 460 -23.90 34.36 -17.35
C SER A 460 -23.99 35.76 -17.95
N LYS A 461 -23.44 35.96 -19.16
CA LYS A 461 -23.57 37.22 -19.89
C LYS A 461 -25.00 37.30 -20.46
N GLY A 462 -25.89 38.01 -19.77
CA GLY A 462 -27.21 38.38 -20.31
C GLY A 462 -28.33 37.33 -20.18
N GLN A 463 -28.14 36.27 -19.38
CA GLN A 463 -29.21 35.33 -18.98
C GLN A 463 -29.24 35.17 -17.46
N ALA A 464 -30.41 34.87 -16.89
CA ALA A 464 -30.56 34.53 -15.48
C ALA A 464 -29.95 33.14 -15.22
N GLY A 465 -28.99 33.05 -14.30
CA GLY A 465 -28.38 31.79 -13.87
C GLY A 465 -26.85 31.83 -13.74
N THR A 466 -26.30 30.84 -13.03
CA THR A 466 -24.86 30.65 -12.87
C THR A 466 -24.37 29.65 -13.91
N LEU A 467 -23.36 30.01 -14.70
CA LEU A 467 -22.66 29.06 -15.57
C LEU A 467 -21.56 28.38 -14.77
N TYR A 468 -21.43 27.07 -14.89
CA TYR A 468 -20.36 26.31 -14.25
C TYR A 468 -19.36 25.80 -15.29
N ASN A 469 -18.08 25.92 -14.95
CA ASN A 469 -16.92 25.31 -15.61
C ASN A 469 -16.60 25.80 -17.04
N ILE A 470 -17.59 25.95 -17.94
CA ILE A 470 -17.40 26.32 -19.35
C ILE A 470 -16.57 27.62 -19.52
N PRO A 471 -16.89 28.75 -18.86
CA PRO A 471 -16.09 29.97 -19.03
C PRO A 471 -14.64 29.82 -18.55
N THR A 472 -14.40 28.97 -17.53
CA THR A 472 -13.04 28.69 -17.06
C THR A 472 -12.29 27.86 -18.10
N ILE A 473 -12.93 26.83 -18.65
CA ILE A 473 -12.38 25.99 -19.73
C ILE A 473 -11.99 26.81 -20.96
N GLU A 474 -12.88 27.70 -21.40
CA GLU A 474 -12.64 28.61 -22.54
C GLU A 474 -11.46 29.55 -22.25
N SER A 475 -11.43 30.15 -21.05
CA SER A 475 -10.34 31.07 -20.65
C SER A 475 -8.96 30.38 -20.63
N MET A 476 -8.94 29.08 -20.28
CA MET A 476 -7.73 28.27 -20.23
C MET A 476 -7.43 27.54 -21.56
N ARG A 477 -8.31 27.64 -22.56
CA ARG A 477 -8.19 27.00 -23.88
C ARG A 477 -7.98 25.48 -23.81
N LEU A 478 -8.76 24.79 -22.98
CA LEU A 478 -8.60 23.35 -22.73
C LEU A 478 -9.28 22.47 -23.79
N SER A 479 -8.76 22.45 -25.01
CA SER A 479 -9.30 21.63 -26.12
C SER A 479 -8.98 20.13 -26.01
N GLY A 480 -8.06 19.73 -25.12
CA GLY A 480 -7.64 18.34 -24.91
C GLY A 480 -8.57 17.50 -24.02
N ALA A 481 -9.72 18.04 -23.61
CA ALA A 481 -10.64 17.41 -22.67
C ALA A 481 -12.10 17.47 -23.15
N VAL A 482 -12.98 16.75 -22.46
CA VAL A 482 -14.44 16.87 -22.57
C VAL A 482 -15.00 17.18 -21.19
N LEU A 483 -16.05 17.99 -21.13
CA LEU A 483 -16.76 18.26 -19.88
C LEU A 483 -17.93 17.27 -19.78
N VAL A 484 -17.93 16.43 -18.77
CA VAL A 484 -19.05 15.54 -18.45
C VAL A 484 -19.83 16.14 -17.30
N LYS A 485 -21.10 16.42 -17.52
CA LYS A 485 -22.00 16.95 -16.50
C LYS A 485 -22.19 15.93 -15.40
N GLY A 486 -21.89 16.33 -14.16
CA GLY A 486 -21.95 15.44 -13.00
C GLY A 486 -23.30 15.57 -12.29
N TYR A 487 -23.28 16.07 -11.07
CA TYR A 487 -24.47 16.16 -10.21
C TYR A 487 -24.51 17.51 -9.49
N ARG A 488 -25.65 17.86 -8.90
CA ARG A 488 -25.83 19.10 -8.14
C ARG A 488 -25.59 18.89 -6.66
N ARG A 489 -25.11 19.94 -5.99
CA ARG A 489 -24.81 19.96 -4.56
C ARG A 489 -25.40 21.20 -3.91
N GLU A 490 -25.98 21.05 -2.73
CA GLU A 490 -26.47 22.18 -1.94
C GLU A 490 -25.31 22.84 -1.17
N ALA A 491 -25.00 24.08 -1.54
CA ALA A 491 -23.98 24.91 -0.93
C ALA A 491 -24.60 25.94 0.03
N GLY A 492 -23.97 26.14 1.19
CA GLY A 492 -24.56 26.91 2.26
C GLY A 492 -23.60 27.32 3.37
N LEU A 493 -24.17 27.98 4.37
CA LEU A 493 -23.51 28.27 5.64
C LEU A 493 -23.75 27.12 6.62
N LEU A 494 -22.69 26.73 7.30
CA LEU A 494 -22.66 25.82 8.43
C LEU A 494 -22.57 26.67 9.70
N VAL A 495 -23.55 26.54 10.59
CA VAL A 495 -23.64 27.29 11.84
C VAL A 495 -24.06 26.36 12.97
N LYS A 496 -23.86 26.75 14.24
CA LYS A 496 -24.43 25.99 15.36
C LYS A 496 -25.96 26.05 15.36
N GLN A 497 -26.62 25.06 15.95
CA GLN A 497 -28.09 24.99 16.02
C GLN A 497 -28.73 26.26 16.63
N ASP A 498 -28.11 26.83 17.66
CA ASP A 498 -28.54 28.03 18.37
C ASP A 498 -28.11 29.34 17.69
N SER A 499 -27.43 29.28 16.54
CA SER A 499 -26.90 30.46 15.87
C SER A 499 -28.00 31.38 15.33
N PRO A 500 -27.91 32.70 15.57
CA PRO A 500 -28.87 33.68 15.06
C PRO A 500 -28.70 33.97 13.56
N ILE A 501 -27.70 33.37 12.90
CA ILE A 501 -27.45 33.55 11.47
C ILE A 501 -28.56 32.85 10.69
N THR A 502 -29.17 33.57 9.75
CA THR A 502 -30.28 33.11 8.90
C THR A 502 -29.95 33.11 7.41
N GLY A 503 -28.87 33.77 7.00
CA GLY A 503 -28.48 33.96 5.60
C GLY A 503 -27.14 34.69 5.48
N LEU A 504 -26.74 34.98 4.24
CA LEU A 504 -25.48 35.68 3.92
C LEU A 504 -25.50 37.14 4.41
N GLU A 505 -26.69 37.73 4.51
CA GLU A 505 -26.96 39.10 4.95
C GLU A 505 -26.57 39.32 6.41
N ALA A 506 -26.56 38.25 7.21
CA ALA A 506 -26.26 38.25 8.65
C ALA A 506 -24.78 38.02 8.98
N LEU A 507 -23.92 37.83 7.97
CA LEU A 507 -22.48 37.62 8.15
C LEU A 507 -21.69 38.85 8.63
N PRO A 508 -22.05 40.11 8.31
CA PRO A 508 -21.33 41.28 8.84
C PRO A 508 -21.19 41.22 10.37
N GLY A 509 -19.96 41.40 10.86
CA GLY A 509 -19.61 41.31 12.29
C GLY A 509 -19.49 39.89 12.85
N LYS A 510 -19.67 38.83 12.04
CA LYS A 510 -19.53 37.43 12.44
C LYS A 510 -18.25 36.81 11.87
N ARG A 511 -17.56 35.99 12.67
CA ARG A 511 -16.32 35.33 12.26
C ARG A 511 -16.63 34.19 11.29
N LEU A 512 -16.18 34.32 10.05
CA LEU A 512 -16.33 33.32 9.01
C LEU A 512 -15.06 32.46 8.89
N ILE A 513 -15.23 31.14 8.79
CA ILE A 513 -14.22 30.24 8.24
C ILE A 513 -14.58 29.89 6.80
N ASN A 514 -13.84 30.44 5.84
CA ASN A 514 -14.10 30.26 4.41
C ASN A 514 -13.36 29.02 3.88
N ARG A 515 -13.67 28.61 2.64
CA ARG A 515 -12.90 27.60 1.90
C ARG A 515 -11.62 28.20 1.32
N ASN A 516 -10.64 27.36 1.01
CA ASN A 516 -9.39 27.77 0.39
C ASN A 516 -9.62 28.48 -0.96
N ARG A 517 -8.70 29.39 -1.32
CA ARG A 517 -8.68 30.02 -2.65
C ARG A 517 -8.62 28.96 -3.75
N GLY A 518 -9.27 29.23 -4.88
CA GLY A 518 -9.37 28.30 -6.00
C GLY A 518 -10.45 27.22 -5.86
N SER A 519 -11.18 27.17 -4.74
CA SER A 519 -12.35 26.31 -4.57
C SER A 519 -13.61 26.94 -5.17
N GLY A 520 -14.45 26.12 -5.81
CA GLY A 520 -15.73 26.56 -6.36
C GLY A 520 -16.67 27.15 -5.30
N ALA A 521 -16.71 26.56 -4.10
CA ALA A 521 -17.55 27.05 -2.99
C ALA A 521 -17.16 28.47 -2.54
N ARG A 522 -15.87 28.81 -2.50
CA ARG A 522 -15.43 30.19 -2.21
C ARG A 522 -15.79 31.14 -3.34
N ALA A 523 -15.56 30.73 -4.59
CA ALA A 523 -15.92 31.54 -5.76
C ALA A 523 -17.44 31.79 -5.82
N LEU A 524 -18.24 30.81 -5.44
CA LEU A 524 -19.70 30.92 -5.36
C LEU A 524 -20.14 31.88 -4.27
N LEU A 525 -19.54 31.79 -3.06
CA LEU A 525 -19.77 32.77 -2.01
C LEU A 525 -19.38 34.18 -2.47
N GLU A 526 -18.22 34.33 -3.13
CA GLU A 526 -17.75 35.61 -3.66
C GLU A 526 -18.72 36.21 -4.68
N MET A 527 -19.35 35.38 -5.53
CA MET A 527 -20.40 35.82 -6.45
C MET A 527 -21.68 36.21 -5.72
N LYS A 528 -22.15 35.41 -4.75
CA LYS A 528 -23.36 35.72 -3.98
C LYS A 528 -23.22 36.99 -3.15
N ILE A 529 -22.08 37.20 -2.50
CA ILE A 529 -21.79 38.45 -1.79
C ILE A 529 -21.79 39.65 -2.75
N GLU A 530 -21.31 39.48 -3.98
CA GLU A 530 -21.31 40.56 -4.97
C GLU A 530 -22.72 40.92 -5.44
N GLU A 531 -23.61 39.93 -5.64
CA GLU A 531 -25.04 40.14 -5.91
C GLU A 531 -25.69 40.91 -4.74
N LEU A 532 -25.51 40.41 -3.52
CA LEU A 532 -26.04 40.99 -2.28
C LEU A 532 -25.53 42.40 -1.99
N ALA A 533 -24.24 42.67 -2.24
CA ALA A 533 -23.66 43.99 -2.09
C ALA A 533 -24.28 44.98 -3.10
N GLY A 534 -24.48 44.53 -4.35
CA GLY A 534 -25.17 45.29 -5.38
C GLY A 534 -26.60 45.65 -5.01
N GLU A 535 -27.38 44.70 -4.47
CA GLU A 535 -28.73 44.92 -3.96
C GLU A 535 -28.78 45.92 -2.80
N LYS A 536 -27.75 45.92 -1.95
CA LYS A 536 -27.60 46.85 -0.82
C LYS A 536 -26.99 48.21 -1.21
N GLY A 537 -26.59 48.39 -2.47
CA GLY A 537 -25.95 49.62 -2.95
C GLY A 537 -24.56 49.88 -2.36
N ILE A 538 -23.89 48.85 -1.83
CA ILE A 538 -22.53 48.95 -1.28
C ILE A 538 -21.53 48.18 -2.14
N SER A 539 -20.24 48.49 -1.99
CA SER A 539 -19.22 47.76 -2.74
C SER A 539 -19.02 46.34 -2.17
N LYS A 540 -18.67 45.38 -3.03
CA LYS A 540 -18.27 44.02 -2.59
C LYS A 540 -17.18 44.07 -1.52
N LYS A 541 -16.19 44.94 -1.69
CA LYS A 541 -15.07 45.10 -0.76
C LYS A 541 -15.56 45.52 0.62
N GLU A 542 -16.42 46.53 0.69
CA GLU A 542 -17.03 47.01 1.93
C GLU A 542 -17.80 45.89 2.65
N PHE A 543 -18.58 45.09 1.91
CA PHE A 543 -19.27 43.92 2.48
C PHE A 543 -18.27 42.92 3.04
N THR A 544 -17.22 42.55 2.29
CA THR A 544 -16.24 41.54 2.73
C THR A 544 -15.37 42.02 3.89
N ASP A 545 -15.02 43.31 3.94
CA ASP A 545 -14.24 43.90 5.04
C ASP A 545 -15.04 43.89 6.36
N SER A 546 -16.37 43.89 6.28
CA SER A 546 -17.26 43.76 7.44
C SER A 546 -17.34 42.34 8.02
N ILE A 547 -16.73 41.33 7.38
CA ILE A 547 -16.79 39.92 7.80
C ILE A 547 -15.41 39.48 8.33
N PRO A 548 -15.21 39.44 9.66
CA PRO A 548 -13.98 38.92 10.25
C PRO A 548 -13.68 37.51 9.74
N GLY A 549 -12.44 37.25 9.33
CA GLY A 549 -12.02 35.93 8.84
C GLY A 549 -12.41 35.61 7.40
N TYR A 550 -13.00 36.53 6.63
CA TYR A 550 -13.34 36.29 5.22
C TYR A 550 -12.17 35.78 4.34
N SER A 551 -10.97 36.29 4.60
CA SER A 551 -9.73 35.90 3.92
C SER A 551 -9.15 34.57 4.39
N SER A 552 -9.66 33.99 5.48
CA SER A 552 -9.28 32.66 5.95
C SER A 552 -9.59 31.59 4.90
N GLY A 553 -9.02 30.39 5.06
CA GLY A 553 -9.24 29.30 4.12
C GLY A 553 -8.94 27.95 4.74
N ALA A 554 -9.99 27.19 5.04
CA ALA A 554 -9.88 25.78 5.40
C ALA A 554 -9.59 24.94 4.14
N LYS A 555 -8.77 23.89 4.30
CA LYS A 555 -8.47 22.93 3.22
C LYS A 555 -9.54 21.84 3.05
N SER A 556 -10.25 21.48 4.13
CA SER A 556 -11.33 20.47 4.12
C SER A 556 -12.62 21.00 4.72
N GLU A 557 -13.76 20.41 4.35
CA GLU A 557 -15.06 20.72 4.96
C GLU A 557 -15.11 20.31 6.44
N VAL A 558 -14.43 19.23 6.80
CA VAL A 558 -14.28 18.80 8.20
C VAL A 558 -13.64 19.91 9.05
N ALA A 559 -12.58 20.55 8.55
CA ALA A 559 -11.93 21.65 9.27
C ALA A 559 -12.84 22.89 9.40
N VAL A 560 -13.76 23.11 8.44
CA VAL A 560 -14.80 24.14 8.55
C VAL A 560 -15.78 23.77 9.68
N CYS A 561 -16.30 22.52 9.66
CA CYS A 561 -17.22 22.00 10.65
C CYS A 561 -16.62 22.05 12.08
N GLU A 562 -15.37 21.61 12.27
CA GLU A 562 -14.66 21.68 13.56
C GLU A 562 -14.43 23.12 14.05
N ALA A 563 -14.09 24.05 13.15
CA ALA A 563 -13.89 25.45 13.52
C ALA A 563 -15.19 26.10 14.03
N VAL A 564 -16.33 25.75 13.45
CA VAL A 564 -17.65 26.19 13.93
C VAL A 564 -18.00 25.52 15.25
N LEU A 565 -17.88 24.19 15.35
CA LEU A 565 -18.20 23.43 16.56
C LEU A 565 -17.38 23.89 17.78
N SER A 566 -16.07 24.09 17.58
CA SER A 566 -15.14 24.59 18.62
C SER A 566 -15.31 26.08 18.96
N GLY A 567 -16.17 26.82 18.24
CA GLY A 567 -16.41 28.25 18.47
C GLY A 567 -15.28 29.18 17.99
N LYS A 568 -14.33 28.66 17.20
CA LYS A 568 -13.30 29.46 16.51
C LYS A 568 -13.91 30.33 15.40
N ALA A 569 -15.01 29.89 14.81
CA ALA A 569 -15.81 30.63 13.84
C ALA A 569 -17.30 30.58 14.22
N ASP A 570 -18.04 31.61 13.83
CA ASP A 570 -19.49 31.73 14.06
C ASP A 570 -20.29 31.14 12.88
N ALA A 571 -19.69 31.13 11.68
CA ALA A 571 -20.20 30.47 10.48
C ALA A 571 -19.05 29.90 9.63
N GLY A 572 -19.36 28.86 8.84
CA GLY A 572 -18.45 28.27 7.88
C GLY A 572 -19.09 28.02 6.52
N VAL A 573 -18.30 28.00 5.44
CA VAL A 573 -18.81 27.70 4.09
C VAL A 573 -18.63 26.22 3.78
N GLY A 574 -19.72 25.53 3.40
CA GLY A 574 -19.65 24.11 3.07
C GLY A 574 -20.91 23.55 2.42
N LEU A 575 -20.95 22.23 2.33
CA LEU A 575 -22.05 21.47 1.75
C LEU A 575 -22.99 20.92 2.83
N LYS A 576 -24.26 20.69 2.48
CA LYS A 576 -25.28 20.18 3.41
C LYS A 576 -24.92 18.85 4.07
N ASN A 577 -24.30 17.95 3.31
CA ASN A 577 -23.86 16.65 3.81
C ASN A 577 -22.93 16.74 5.04
N CYS A 578 -22.18 17.84 5.25
CA CYS A 578 -21.37 18.01 6.48
C CYS A 578 -22.26 18.29 7.69
N ALA A 579 -23.31 19.09 7.55
CA ALA A 579 -24.24 19.38 8.64
C ALA A 579 -25.05 18.14 9.02
N GLU A 580 -25.52 17.36 8.06
CA GLU A 580 -26.29 16.13 8.31
C GLU A 580 -25.51 15.09 9.14
N LYS A 581 -24.18 15.07 8.99
CA LYS A 581 -23.29 14.21 9.77
C LYS A 581 -23.05 14.70 11.20
N ASN A 582 -23.45 15.93 11.54
CA ASN A 582 -23.16 16.59 12.81
C ASN A 582 -24.43 17.25 13.38
N ARG A 583 -25.07 16.60 14.36
CA ARG A 583 -26.34 17.06 14.94
C ARG A 583 -26.28 18.48 15.53
N ASP A 584 -25.11 18.94 15.94
CA ASP A 584 -24.89 20.27 16.52
C ASP A 584 -24.74 21.38 15.47
N LEU A 585 -24.74 21.03 14.17
CA LEU A 585 -24.69 21.98 13.07
C LEU A 585 -26.04 22.09 12.35
N LYS A 586 -26.39 23.32 12.01
CA LYS A 586 -27.50 23.71 11.15
C LYS A 586 -26.93 24.20 9.81
N PHE A 587 -27.60 23.79 8.72
CA PHE A 587 -27.27 24.19 7.37
C PHE A 587 -28.23 25.28 6.87
N ILE A 588 -27.68 26.32 6.25
CA ILE A 588 -28.43 27.41 5.64
C ILE A 588 -28.04 27.48 4.16
N LYS A 589 -28.91 26.98 3.29
CA LYS A 589 -28.69 26.97 1.84
C LYS A 589 -28.62 28.40 1.29
N PHE A 590 -27.62 28.70 0.46
CA PHE A 590 -27.59 29.94 -0.34
C PHE A 590 -27.52 29.68 -1.84
N ALA A 591 -27.15 28.46 -2.27
CA ALA A 591 -27.10 28.10 -3.68
C ALA A 591 -27.16 26.59 -3.92
N GLU A 592 -27.50 26.20 -5.14
CA GLU A 592 -27.15 24.90 -5.72
C GLU A 592 -26.00 25.09 -6.70
N GLU A 593 -25.03 24.19 -6.65
CA GLU A 593 -23.88 24.20 -7.56
C GLU A 593 -23.75 22.90 -8.35
N GLU A 594 -23.27 23.02 -9.58
CA GLU A 594 -22.97 21.89 -10.44
C GLU A 594 -21.53 21.42 -10.18
N TYR A 595 -21.39 20.13 -9.86
CA TYR A 595 -20.12 19.45 -9.74
C TYR A 595 -19.94 18.51 -10.93
N ASP A 596 -19.03 18.86 -11.82
CA ASP A 596 -18.82 18.19 -13.10
C ASP A 596 -17.44 17.54 -13.18
N PHE A 597 -17.24 16.75 -14.22
CA PHE A 597 -16.02 16.00 -14.48
C PHE A 597 -15.39 16.46 -15.79
N LEU A 598 -14.21 17.07 -15.71
CA LEU A 598 -13.39 17.35 -16.89
C LEU A 598 -12.50 16.13 -17.17
N ILE A 599 -12.71 15.47 -18.30
CA ILE A 599 -12.05 14.19 -18.65
C ILE A 599 -11.15 14.39 -19.86
N ARG A 600 -9.91 13.88 -19.81
CA ARG A 600 -9.01 13.99 -20.99
C ARG A 600 -9.51 13.13 -22.15
N LYS A 601 -9.48 13.69 -23.37
CA LYS A 601 -9.94 13.00 -24.59
C LYS A 601 -9.20 11.66 -24.82
N GLU A 602 -7.91 11.62 -24.51
CA GLU A 602 -7.06 10.43 -24.69
C GLU A 602 -7.46 9.23 -23.82
N VAL A 603 -8.10 9.45 -22.66
CA VAL A 603 -8.54 8.36 -21.77
C VAL A 603 -10.04 8.07 -21.88
N LEU A 604 -10.79 8.89 -22.60
CA LEU A 604 -12.26 8.81 -22.67
C LEU A 604 -12.77 7.42 -23.08
N ASN A 605 -12.01 6.72 -23.92
CA ASN A 605 -12.39 5.41 -24.46
C ASN A 605 -11.81 4.21 -23.71
N THR A 606 -11.05 4.42 -22.62
CA THR A 606 -10.49 3.29 -21.85
C THR A 606 -11.60 2.57 -21.08
N PRO A 607 -11.42 1.27 -20.76
CA PRO A 607 -12.42 0.50 -20.00
C PRO A 607 -12.80 1.16 -18.67
N GLU A 608 -11.82 1.75 -17.97
CA GLU A 608 -11.99 2.38 -16.67
C GLU A 608 -12.86 3.63 -16.76
N VAL A 609 -12.61 4.52 -17.73
CA VAL A 609 -13.43 5.73 -17.91
C VAL A 609 -14.83 5.40 -18.40
N LYS A 610 -14.99 4.39 -19.28
CA LYS A 610 -16.32 3.93 -19.68
C LYS A 610 -17.12 3.41 -18.50
N LYS A 611 -16.48 2.65 -17.60
CA LYS A 611 -17.12 2.14 -16.38
C LYS A 611 -17.49 3.29 -15.43
N PHE A 612 -16.60 4.26 -15.24
CA PHE A 612 -16.89 5.49 -14.49
C PHE A 612 -18.14 6.21 -15.02
N LEU A 613 -18.24 6.40 -16.34
CA LEU A 613 -19.38 7.09 -16.97
C LEU A 613 -20.67 6.27 -16.88
N GLN A 614 -20.60 4.95 -17.05
CA GLN A 614 -21.75 4.06 -16.86
C GLN A 614 -22.27 4.12 -15.43
N THR A 615 -21.38 4.09 -14.43
CA THR A 615 -21.76 4.22 -13.02
C THR A 615 -22.39 5.59 -12.75
N LEU A 616 -21.81 6.68 -13.25
CA LEU A 616 -22.34 8.04 -13.10
C LEU A 616 -23.76 8.19 -13.64
N GLY A 617 -24.08 7.53 -14.77
CA GLY A 617 -25.42 7.53 -15.37
C GLY A 617 -26.41 6.52 -14.76
N SER A 618 -26.00 5.74 -13.75
CA SER A 618 -26.83 4.66 -13.21
C SER A 618 -27.85 5.14 -12.16
N SER A 619 -28.99 4.43 -12.07
CA SER A 619 -29.98 4.65 -11.02
C SER A 619 -29.46 4.26 -9.63
N GLU A 620 -28.52 3.31 -9.55
CA GLU A 620 -27.87 2.94 -8.29
C GLU A 620 -27.02 4.09 -7.76
N PHE A 621 -26.23 4.75 -8.61
CA PHE A 621 -25.49 5.94 -8.22
C PHE A 621 -26.41 7.05 -7.72
N ALA A 622 -27.49 7.33 -8.46
CA ALA A 622 -28.48 8.32 -8.07
C ALA A 622 -29.09 8.06 -6.68
N SER A 623 -29.37 6.80 -6.34
CA SER A 623 -29.99 6.43 -5.05
C SER A 623 -29.01 6.39 -3.87
N LYS A 624 -27.69 6.25 -4.13
CA LYS A 624 -26.65 6.24 -3.08
C LYS A 624 -25.98 7.59 -2.85
N LEU A 625 -26.37 8.64 -3.57
CA LEU A 625 -25.83 9.98 -3.33
C LEU A 625 -26.14 10.48 -1.91
N PRO A 626 -25.16 11.07 -1.19
CA PRO A 626 -25.38 11.64 0.13
C PRO A 626 -26.42 12.77 0.12
N VAL A 627 -27.04 13.02 1.28
CA VAL A 627 -28.00 14.12 1.46
C VAL A 627 -27.40 15.47 1.00
N GLY A 628 -28.18 16.21 0.21
CA GLY A 628 -27.77 17.47 -0.38
C GLY A 628 -26.99 17.32 -1.70
N LEU A 629 -26.78 16.09 -2.19
CA LEU A 629 -26.33 15.82 -3.55
C LEU A 629 -27.47 15.15 -4.33
N GLN A 630 -27.63 15.52 -5.59
CA GLN A 630 -28.65 14.91 -6.46
C GLN A 630 -28.22 14.92 -7.92
N VAL A 631 -28.52 13.83 -8.63
CA VAL A 631 -28.47 13.83 -10.10
C VAL A 631 -29.54 14.74 -10.67
N TYR A 632 -29.39 15.14 -11.93
CA TYR A 632 -30.33 15.99 -12.64
C TYR A 632 -30.35 15.62 -14.12
N GLU A 633 -31.17 16.28 -14.93
CA GLU A 633 -31.45 15.91 -16.32
C GLU A 633 -30.22 15.86 -17.23
N ARG A 634 -29.14 16.58 -16.87
CA ARG A 634 -27.89 16.59 -17.63
C ARG A 634 -26.84 15.64 -17.08
N THR A 635 -27.08 14.94 -15.96
CA THR A 635 -26.08 14.02 -15.39
C THR A 635 -25.66 12.98 -16.43
N GLY A 636 -24.35 12.89 -16.70
CA GLY A 636 -23.75 12.03 -17.72
C GLY A 636 -23.65 12.65 -19.11
N GLU A 637 -24.23 13.83 -19.36
CA GLU A 637 -24.11 14.55 -20.64
C GLU A 637 -22.64 14.89 -20.92
N ILE A 638 -22.13 14.46 -22.09
CA ILE A 638 -20.77 14.75 -22.54
C ILE A 638 -20.80 15.98 -23.45
N ILE A 639 -20.16 17.05 -23.02
CA ILE A 639 -19.99 18.29 -23.76
C ILE A 639 -18.60 18.29 -24.40
N PRO A 640 -18.51 18.13 -25.74
CA PRO A 640 -17.24 18.27 -26.43
C PRO A 640 -16.74 19.71 -26.32
N LEU A 641 -15.44 19.85 -26.09
CA LEU A 641 -14.76 21.14 -26.08
C LEU A 641 -14.03 21.29 -27.43
N GLU A 642 -14.33 22.37 -28.15
CA GLU A 642 -13.69 22.72 -29.43
C GLU A 642 -12.30 23.34 -29.22
#